data_AF-A0A023B481-F1
#
_entry.id   AF-A0A023B481-F1
#
_cell.length_a   1.000
_cell.length_b   1.000
_cell.length_c   1.000
_cell.angle_alpha   90.00
_cell.angle_beta   90.00
_cell.angle_gamma   90.00
#
_symmetry.space_group_name_H-M   'P 1'
#
loop_
_entity.id
_entity.type
_entity.pdbx_description
1 polymer ?
#
loop_
_entity_poly.entity_id
_entity_poly.type
_entity_poly.pdbx_seq_one_letter_code
_entity_poly.pdbx_strand_id
1 'polypeptide(L)'
;MKTVCCDESSSGERLGLLASLMDPNGMRPPIDGCDVRLLTLGDRTGKARVQFLAVVPKEAMKKLTEVAKKSDAPTEEVAALNEGSNFCWLELCSRIFMYKPSRQKHDTLGEILAMQDIKRHLDNLDPQGRFHHASDLICSESVVRSRSGKASRSGKVPRSGKAPRSGKVPRKVDDYGDESYDDLDPSDPSMRRLRTDNEVLEDTDSLKVIDCRPLTRVEATDARSSVPEEWLPLLAEVADVERGLCCGPTRYTPSGCCLIASAISGVAVISGAAILSWLIARNSQTDTAPAAYPSRFKTTMTQSMLNELQMLESKCQELFNSSAYTIGSWPVMDADGGRYPCGGGNGQLLCATHQNNSVGTCYHFGGPWTYEAFAVKEAIGHYLQDGRECVVRCDGEEEALRNLWEVTQKSLLSIPPYPGRGFSAVSKKRSVPDLNDFEAMMRPRYPVEAKCSGSCVDCVEDRKCSCSFSQVTCQVRTKAEQEENKIELVAYNEDPWFLFEKLSPFSKKKDLYQVMGCNYKCRKANPDVAVPASVRFLETEPAGDGSPLKLRLSRRELSTLQLPLATCKNYGRGGWSKVEEIGRYPCKGGSGVMMCKKGSLECSSMRRFFGTCPDYQPVSCHRFGPVWMDIFAVQDAVKRYADNFDDCVVLCYEKKAVAGQLWRKAKDNLGRDRKNMWADSALSFADWLPKYYSAEPGCSSTCEEIYDSTRSPLYIYREPCNVGNCLCHVAHVKCRTMLKKTRDQQDVELWGFNARMQDVFGMLSIPEANGNATDPRIKDIYTKTCNATCHGVMI
;
A
#
# COMPACT_ATOMS: atom_id res chain seq x y z
N MET A 1 8.99 -1.65 -5.05
CA MET A 1 9.64 -1.59 -6.36
C MET A 1 9.29 -0.24 -7.00
N LYS A 2 10.25 0.53 -7.52
CA LYS A 2 9.99 1.89 -8.05
C LYS A 2 10.84 2.18 -9.29
N THR A 3 10.17 2.51 -10.40
CA THR A 3 10.67 2.99 -11.71
C THR A 3 11.18 1.96 -12.73
N VAL A 4 10.76 2.19 -13.99
CA VAL A 4 11.16 1.55 -15.24
C VAL A 4 11.78 2.65 -16.10
N CYS A 5 12.92 2.41 -16.73
CA CYS A 5 13.60 3.37 -17.60
C CYS A 5 13.63 2.82 -19.03
N CYS A 6 13.00 3.53 -19.97
CA CYS A 6 13.07 3.24 -21.40
C CYS A 6 14.23 4.06 -21.97
N ASP A 7 15.24 3.40 -22.53
CA ASP A 7 16.38 4.07 -23.15
C ASP A 7 16.19 4.08 -24.67
N GLU A 8 16.27 5.25 -25.30
CA GLU A 8 16.28 5.38 -26.76
C GLU A 8 17.72 5.25 -27.26
N SER A 9 18.05 4.15 -27.93
CA SER A 9 19.32 4.07 -28.66
C SER A 9 19.24 4.92 -29.93
N SER A 10 20.32 5.66 -30.20
CA SER A 10 20.40 6.71 -31.23
C SER A 10 20.50 6.20 -32.68
N SER A 11 20.50 4.89 -32.90
CA SER A 11 20.54 4.27 -34.22
C SER A 11 19.16 3.68 -34.54
N GLY A 12 18.54 4.08 -35.65
CA GLY A 12 17.17 3.72 -36.06
C GLY A 12 16.88 2.23 -36.33
N GLU A 13 17.46 1.31 -35.57
CA GLU A 13 17.16 -0.12 -35.56
C GLU A 13 16.44 -0.51 -34.26
N ARG A 14 15.38 -1.30 -34.45
CA ARG A 14 14.39 -1.87 -33.52
C ARG A 14 14.80 -1.89 -32.03
N LEU A 15 14.17 -1.01 -31.24
CA LEU A 15 14.29 -0.99 -29.77
C LEU A 15 13.41 -2.06 -29.12
N GLY A 16 14.01 -2.92 -28.27
CA GLY A 16 13.30 -3.75 -27.30
C GLY A 16 12.91 -2.94 -26.06
N LEU A 17 11.83 -3.30 -25.38
CA LEU A 17 11.46 -2.68 -24.11
C LEU A 17 12.46 -3.12 -23.02
N LEU A 18 13.20 -2.16 -22.47
CA LEU A 18 14.03 -2.36 -21.29
C LEU A 18 13.26 -1.95 -20.04
N ALA A 19 13.19 -2.82 -19.03
CA ALA A 19 12.70 -2.45 -17.72
C ALA A 19 13.65 -2.95 -16.61
N SER A 20 14.38 -2.02 -16.00
CA SER A 20 15.10 -2.26 -14.75
C SER A 20 14.12 -2.16 -13.59
N LEU A 21 14.05 -3.18 -12.73
CA LEU A 21 13.16 -3.18 -11.57
C LEU A 21 13.96 -2.73 -10.36
N MET A 22 13.71 -1.51 -9.84
CA MET A 22 14.42 -1.02 -8.65
C MET A 22 13.69 -1.43 -7.36
N ASP A 23 14.43 -1.52 -6.26
CA ASP A 23 13.90 -1.84 -4.94
C ASP A 23 12.99 -0.72 -4.38
N PRO A 24 12.37 -0.87 -3.19
CA PRO A 24 11.55 0.17 -2.56
C PRO A 24 12.26 1.51 -2.29
N ASN A 25 13.59 1.50 -2.24
CA ASN A 25 14.47 2.65 -1.99
C ASN A 25 14.91 3.37 -3.28
N GLY A 26 14.55 2.84 -4.46
CA GLY A 26 15.00 3.36 -5.75
C GLY A 26 16.43 2.94 -6.11
N MET A 27 16.96 1.92 -5.44
CA MET A 27 18.26 1.33 -5.75
C MET A 27 18.06 0.16 -6.71
N ARG A 28 18.93 0.05 -7.72
CA ARG A 28 18.97 -1.14 -8.57
C ARG A 28 19.48 -2.32 -7.71
N PRO A 29 18.76 -3.45 -7.64
CA PRO A 29 19.28 -4.63 -6.96
C PRO A 29 20.64 -5.02 -7.54
N PRO A 30 21.61 -5.45 -6.71
CA PRO A 30 22.85 -6.02 -7.21
C PRO A 30 22.52 -7.23 -8.09
N ILE A 31 23.25 -7.38 -9.19
CA ILE A 31 23.10 -8.50 -10.13
C ILE A 31 24.01 -9.68 -9.77
N ASP A 32 24.85 -9.52 -8.75
CA ASP A 32 25.73 -10.58 -8.25
C ASP A 32 24.88 -11.73 -7.70
N GLY A 33 25.18 -12.95 -8.15
CA GLY A 33 24.42 -14.14 -7.78
C GLY A 33 23.09 -14.33 -8.53
N CYS A 34 22.80 -13.50 -9.54
CA CYS A 34 21.65 -13.70 -10.42
C CYS A 34 22.03 -14.51 -11.68
N ASP A 35 21.08 -15.27 -12.20
CA ASP A 35 21.17 -15.91 -13.51
C ASP A 35 20.35 -15.14 -14.55
N VAL A 36 20.80 -15.11 -15.80
CA VAL A 36 19.96 -14.66 -16.93
C VAL A 36 19.22 -15.86 -17.50
N ARG A 37 17.90 -15.74 -17.61
CA ARG A 37 17.04 -16.75 -18.26
C ARG A 37 16.17 -16.14 -19.33
N LEU A 38 15.76 -17.00 -20.26
CA LEU A 38 14.69 -16.72 -21.18
C LEU A 38 13.37 -17.14 -20.51
N LEU A 39 12.58 -16.15 -20.11
CA LEU A 39 11.25 -16.30 -19.56
C LEU A 39 10.24 -16.15 -20.69
N THR A 40 9.44 -17.18 -20.97
CA THR A 40 8.33 -17.09 -21.92
C THR A 40 7.03 -17.00 -21.15
N LEU A 41 6.24 -15.98 -21.47
CA LEU A 41 4.89 -15.85 -20.98
C LEU A 41 3.89 -16.16 -22.10
N GLY A 42 2.76 -16.75 -21.74
CA GLY A 42 1.68 -17.03 -22.67
C GLY A 42 0.31 -16.83 -22.03
N ASP A 43 -0.67 -16.51 -22.86
CA ASP A 43 -2.07 -16.54 -22.44
C ASP A 43 -2.58 -18.00 -22.42
N ARG A 44 -3.74 -18.24 -21.80
CA ARG A 44 -4.32 -19.60 -21.73
C ARG A 44 -4.64 -20.18 -23.11
N THR A 45 -4.85 -19.32 -24.12
CA THR A 45 -5.20 -19.76 -25.47
C THR A 45 -3.98 -20.14 -26.32
N GLY A 46 -2.76 -19.79 -25.86
CA GLY A 46 -1.51 -19.98 -26.60
C GLY A 46 -1.37 -19.09 -27.84
N LYS A 47 -2.32 -18.17 -28.08
CA LYS A 47 -2.33 -17.24 -29.21
C LYS A 47 -1.45 -16.02 -28.95
N ALA A 48 -1.18 -15.72 -27.69
CA ALA A 48 -0.32 -14.63 -27.26
C ALA A 48 0.87 -15.21 -26.51
N ARG A 49 2.08 -14.98 -27.02
CA ARG A 49 3.34 -15.39 -26.40
C ARG A 49 4.33 -14.24 -26.48
N VAL A 50 5.01 -14.01 -25.37
CA VAL A 50 6.05 -12.98 -25.29
C VAL A 50 7.26 -13.55 -24.55
N GLN A 51 8.45 -13.13 -24.93
CA GLN A 51 9.68 -13.56 -24.31
C GLN A 51 10.37 -12.39 -23.62
N PHE A 52 10.92 -12.66 -22.44
CA PHE A 52 11.73 -11.73 -21.67
C PHE A 52 13.08 -12.38 -21.38
N LEU A 53 14.16 -11.64 -21.53
CA LEU A 53 15.37 -11.93 -20.75
C LEU A 53 15.10 -11.43 -19.33
N ALA A 54 15.15 -12.33 -18.36
CA ALA A 54 14.95 -12.02 -16.96
C ALA A 54 16.24 -12.28 -16.19
N VAL A 55 16.70 -11.28 -15.43
CA VAL A 55 17.76 -11.44 -14.43
C VAL A 55 17.07 -11.78 -13.12
N VAL A 56 17.35 -12.96 -12.58
CA VAL A 56 16.62 -13.51 -11.44
C VAL A 56 17.61 -14.12 -10.44
N PRO A 57 17.45 -13.88 -9.13
CA PRO A 57 18.22 -14.58 -8.10
C PRO A 57 18.06 -16.11 -8.21
N LYS A 58 19.13 -16.87 -7.98
CA LYS A 58 19.14 -18.34 -8.13
C LYS A 58 18.04 -19.04 -7.31
N GLU A 59 17.70 -18.51 -6.15
CA GLU A 59 16.65 -19.04 -5.26
C GLU A 59 15.25 -18.82 -5.84
N ALA A 60 15.01 -17.64 -6.42
CA ALA A 60 13.77 -17.31 -7.10
C ALA A 60 13.61 -18.10 -8.42
N MET A 61 14.73 -18.43 -9.06
CA MET A 61 14.75 -19.23 -10.28
C MET A 61 14.17 -20.63 -10.08
N LYS A 62 14.46 -21.26 -8.94
CA LYS A 62 13.91 -22.58 -8.60
C LYS A 62 12.37 -22.54 -8.58
N LYS A 63 11.80 -21.48 -8.00
CA LYS A 63 10.33 -21.26 -7.96
C LYS A 63 9.74 -21.06 -9.36
N LEU A 64 10.35 -20.22 -10.20
CA LEU A 64 9.87 -20.00 -11.58
C LEU A 64 9.93 -21.28 -12.42
N THR A 65 10.99 -22.07 -12.26
CA THR A 65 11.15 -23.35 -12.97
C THR A 65 10.13 -24.38 -12.51
N GLU A 66 9.83 -24.45 -11.22
CA GLU A 66 8.80 -25.33 -10.65
C GLU A 66 7.39 -24.95 -11.16
N VAL A 67 7.09 -23.66 -11.25
CA VAL A 67 5.81 -23.16 -11.81
C VAL A 67 5.70 -23.52 -13.30
N ALA A 68 6.76 -23.26 -14.09
CA ALA A 68 6.77 -23.59 -15.52
C ALA A 68 6.54 -25.10 -15.75
N LYS A 69 7.23 -25.97 -15.00
CA LYS A 69 7.08 -27.44 -15.10
C LYS A 69 5.67 -27.94 -14.74
N LYS A 70 4.98 -27.25 -13.83
CA LYS A 70 3.60 -27.60 -13.46
C LYS A 70 2.59 -27.22 -14.54
N SER A 71 2.90 -26.23 -15.39
CA SER A 71 1.99 -25.75 -16.43
C SER A 71 1.71 -26.76 -17.55
N ASP A 72 2.58 -27.76 -17.73
CA ASP A 72 2.40 -28.83 -18.72
C ASP A 72 1.42 -29.93 -18.29
N ALA A 73 0.93 -29.90 -17.03
CA ALA A 73 -0.06 -30.86 -16.51
C ALA A 73 -1.48 -30.23 -16.52
N PRO A 74 -2.47 -30.80 -17.21
CA PRO A 74 -3.83 -30.26 -17.31
C PRO A 74 -4.67 -30.57 -16.05
N THR A 75 -4.16 -30.28 -14.85
CA THR A 75 -4.84 -30.52 -13.58
C THR A 75 -5.31 -29.21 -12.92
N GLU A 76 -6.53 -29.22 -12.37
CA GLU A 76 -7.17 -28.10 -11.65
C GLU A 76 -6.30 -27.50 -10.52
N GLU A 77 -5.33 -28.26 -10.01
CA GLU A 77 -4.38 -27.84 -8.97
C GLU A 77 -3.43 -26.71 -9.40
N VAL A 78 -3.17 -26.58 -10.71
CA VAL A 78 -2.32 -25.50 -11.28
C VAL A 78 -3.09 -24.19 -11.44
N ALA A 79 -4.43 -24.26 -11.53
CA ALA A 79 -5.29 -23.08 -11.46
C ALA A 79 -5.29 -22.49 -10.05
N ALA A 80 -5.29 -23.32 -9.00
CA ALA A 80 -5.25 -22.87 -7.61
C ALA A 80 -3.95 -22.11 -7.23
N LEU A 81 -2.80 -22.45 -7.82
CA LEU A 81 -1.54 -21.69 -7.62
C LEU A 81 -1.50 -20.34 -8.35
N ASN A 82 -2.34 -20.15 -9.37
CA ASN A 82 -2.45 -18.89 -10.12
C ASN A 82 -3.65 -18.03 -9.67
N GLU A 83 -4.68 -18.64 -9.08
CA GLU A 83 -5.91 -17.96 -8.65
C GLU A 83 -5.94 -17.72 -7.12
N GLY A 84 -5.25 -18.54 -6.33
CA GLY A 84 -5.22 -18.46 -4.85
C GLY A 84 -3.96 -17.85 -4.25
N SER A 85 -2.86 -17.74 -5.00
CA SER A 85 -1.64 -17.07 -4.57
C SER A 85 -1.25 -15.98 -5.57
N ASN A 86 -1.08 -14.75 -5.05
CA ASN A 86 -0.59 -13.57 -5.77
C ASN A 86 0.84 -13.77 -6.31
N PHE A 87 1.06 -14.72 -7.22
CA PHE A 87 2.37 -15.00 -7.81
C PHE A 87 2.64 -13.99 -8.93
N CYS A 88 3.12 -12.80 -8.56
CA CYS A 88 3.53 -11.80 -9.53
C CYS A 88 4.97 -12.08 -9.97
N TRP A 89 5.16 -12.72 -11.12
CA TRP A 89 6.49 -13.04 -11.68
C TRP A 89 7.41 -11.81 -11.78
N LEU A 90 6.84 -10.61 -11.91
CA LEU A 90 7.56 -9.34 -11.89
C LEU A 90 8.31 -9.11 -10.59
N GLU A 91 7.78 -9.55 -9.45
CA GLU A 91 8.41 -9.36 -8.13
C GLU A 91 9.66 -10.22 -7.93
N LEU A 92 9.80 -11.29 -8.70
CA LEU A 92 10.93 -12.21 -8.63
C LEU A 92 12.10 -11.78 -9.52
N CYS A 93 11.86 -10.89 -10.47
CA CYS A 93 12.87 -10.46 -11.43
C CYS A 93 13.57 -9.19 -10.92
N SER A 94 14.90 -9.14 -11.03
CA SER A 94 15.68 -7.92 -10.77
C SER A 94 15.72 -7.01 -12.00
N ARG A 95 15.73 -7.59 -13.20
CA ARG A 95 15.67 -6.87 -14.48
C ARG A 95 14.91 -7.70 -15.49
N ILE A 96 14.16 -7.05 -16.37
CA ILE A 96 13.55 -7.68 -17.53
C ILE A 96 13.84 -6.90 -18.81
N PHE A 97 14.04 -7.63 -19.90
CA PHE A 97 14.20 -7.08 -21.23
C PHE A 97 13.33 -7.87 -22.19
N MET A 98 12.40 -7.21 -22.87
CA MET A 98 11.51 -7.87 -23.82
C MET A 98 12.32 -8.35 -25.03
N TYR A 99 12.53 -9.65 -25.11
CA TYR A 99 13.40 -10.29 -26.09
C TYR A 99 12.65 -10.53 -27.40
N LYS A 100 13.24 -10.06 -28.50
CA LYS A 100 12.69 -10.23 -29.86
C LYS A 100 13.72 -10.95 -30.73
N PRO A 101 13.59 -12.27 -30.92
CA PRO A 101 14.52 -13.01 -31.76
C PRO A 101 14.52 -12.43 -33.18
N SER A 102 15.69 -12.20 -33.77
CA SER A 102 15.84 -11.56 -35.08
C SER A 102 15.07 -12.23 -36.23
N ARG A 103 14.68 -13.51 -36.06
CA ARG A 103 14.00 -14.34 -37.08
C ARG A 103 12.52 -14.66 -36.81
N GLN A 104 11.96 -14.25 -35.67
CA GLN A 104 10.58 -14.62 -35.31
C GLN A 104 9.58 -13.52 -35.67
N LYS A 105 8.39 -13.91 -36.16
CA LYS A 105 7.29 -12.98 -36.45
C LYS A 105 6.79 -12.39 -35.13
N HIS A 106 6.54 -11.08 -35.11
CA HIS A 106 6.04 -10.36 -33.94
C HIS A 106 4.70 -10.92 -33.46
N ASP A 107 4.63 -11.22 -32.15
CA ASP A 107 3.39 -11.50 -31.45
C ASP A 107 2.89 -10.22 -30.78
N THR A 108 2.24 -9.38 -31.58
CA THR A 108 1.74 -8.08 -31.13
C THR A 108 0.76 -8.21 -29.96
N LEU A 109 0.01 -9.31 -29.90
CA LEU A 109 -0.96 -9.55 -28.82
C LEU A 109 -0.24 -9.84 -27.51
N GLY A 110 0.77 -10.72 -27.54
CA GLY A 110 1.63 -11.02 -26.39
C GLY A 110 2.34 -9.77 -25.85
N GLU A 111 2.85 -8.91 -26.74
CA GLU A 111 3.47 -7.64 -26.35
C GLU A 111 2.47 -6.71 -25.66
N ILE A 112 1.26 -6.54 -26.21
CA ILE A 112 0.21 -5.68 -25.62
C ILE A 112 -0.18 -6.17 -24.22
N LEU A 113 -0.42 -7.48 -24.06
CA LEU A 113 -0.81 -8.06 -22.77
C LEU A 113 0.30 -7.90 -21.72
N ALA A 114 1.56 -8.08 -22.11
CA ALA A 114 2.69 -7.92 -21.19
C ALA A 114 2.83 -6.48 -20.70
N MET A 115 2.61 -5.52 -21.59
CA MET A 115 2.65 -4.10 -21.25
C MET A 115 1.50 -3.71 -20.31
N GLN A 116 0.32 -4.29 -20.49
CA GLN A 116 -0.80 -4.11 -19.57
C GLN A 116 -0.51 -4.69 -18.19
N ASP A 117 0.09 -5.88 -18.11
CA ASP A 117 0.46 -6.51 -16.84
C ASP A 117 1.54 -5.72 -16.10
N ILE A 118 2.56 -5.22 -16.82
CA ILE A 118 3.58 -4.32 -16.24
C ILE A 118 2.94 -3.03 -15.74
N LYS A 119 2.05 -2.40 -16.52
CA LYS A 119 1.35 -1.18 -16.09
C LYS A 119 0.52 -1.43 -14.84
N ARG A 120 -0.28 -2.49 -14.82
CA ARG A 120 -1.11 -2.87 -13.67
C ARG A 120 -0.27 -3.07 -12.42
N HIS A 121 0.89 -3.71 -12.56
CA HIS A 121 1.82 -3.90 -11.45
C HIS A 121 2.38 -2.56 -10.94
N LEU A 122 2.79 -1.66 -11.83
CA LEU A 122 3.29 -0.33 -11.46
C LEU A 122 2.23 0.54 -10.78
N ASP A 123 0.99 0.53 -11.28
CA ASP A 123 -0.12 1.28 -10.70
C ASP A 123 -0.47 0.76 -9.29
N ASN A 124 -0.37 -0.56 -9.06
CA ASN A 124 -0.56 -1.16 -7.73
C ASN A 124 0.55 -0.76 -6.74
N LEU A 125 1.79 -0.59 -7.21
CA LEU A 125 2.94 -0.21 -6.38
C LEU A 125 2.96 1.27 -6.02
N ASP A 126 2.30 2.12 -6.81
CA ASP A 126 2.20 3.55 -6.56
C ASP A 126 0.74 4.04 -6.65
N PRO A 127 -0.09 3.69 -5.65
CA PRO A 127 -1.48 4.11 -5.59
C PRO A 127 -1.63 5.64 -5.48
N GLN A 128 -0.54 6.37 -5.21
CA GLN A 128 -0.53 7.83 -5.13
C GLN A 128 -0.29 8.51 -6.49
N GLY A 129 -0.07 7.74 -7.56
CA GLY A 129 0.01 8.25 -8.94
C GLY A 129 1.22 9.15 -9.21
N ARG A 130 2.29 9.04 -8.42
CA ARG A 130 3.56 9.74 -8.66
C ARG A 130 4.27 9.26 -9.93
N PHE A 131 4.00 8.04 -10.39
CA PHE A 131 4.59 7.43 -11.58
C PHE A 131 3.61 7.25 -12.75
N HIS A 132 2.39 7.80 -12.68
CA HIS A 132 1.40 7.69 -13.75
C HIS A 132 1.94 8.20 -15.10
N HIS A 133 2.79 9.24 -15.08
CA HIS A 133 3.46 9.74 -16.29
C HIS A 133 4.45 8.73 -16.88
N ALA A 134 5.15 7.96 -16.06
CA ALA A 134 6.07 6.92 -16.53
C ALA A 134 5.32 5.71 -17.07
N SER A 135 4.23 5.27 -16.41
CA SER A 135 3.41 4.15 -16.89
C SER A 135 2.68 4.51 -18.19
N ASP A 136 2.22 5.75 -18.35
CA ASP A 136 1.63 6.23 -19.60
C ASP A 136 2.66 6.40 -20.73
N LEU A 137 3.88 6.87 -20.42
CA LEU A 137 4.95 6.99 -21.41
C LEU A 137 5.31 5.62 -22.00
N ILE A 138 5.53 4.63 -21.13
CA ILE A 138 5.77 3.22 -21.46
C ILE A 138 4.69 2.67 -22.41
N CYS A 139 3.41 2.95 -22.15
CA CYS A 139 2.32 2.49 -23.00
C CYS A 139 2.18 3.28 -24.32
N SER A 140 2.37 4.59 -24.28
CA SER A 140 2.18 5.45 -25.47
C SER A 140 3.25 5.25 -26.54
N GLU A 141 4.51 5.09 -26.15
CA GLU A 141 5.62 4.85 -27.09
C GLU A 141 5.53 3.47 -27.77
N SER A 142 4.94 2.50 -27.08
CA SER A 142 4.75 1.14 -27.58
C SER A 142 3.63 1.04 -28.62
N VAL A 143 2.54 1.82 -28.46
CA VAL A 143 1.37 1.79 -29.35
C VAL A 143 1.59 2.59 -30.64
N VAL A 144 2.37 3.67 -30.60
CA VAL A 144 2.59 4.56 -31.75
C VAL A 144 3.44 3.92 -32.86
N ARG A 145 4.30 2.94 -32.55
CA ARG A 145 5.24 2.34 -33.51
C ARG A 145 4.63 1.28 -34.46
N SER A 146 3.38 0.85 -34.25
CA SER A 146 2.66 -0.06 -35.16
C SER A 146 2.04 0.65 -36.38
N ARG A 147 2.21 1.97 -36.52
CA ARG A 147 1.61 2.78 -37.59
C ARG A 147 2.64 3.68 -38.30
N SER A 148 3.62 3.12 -39.01
CA SER A 148 4.12 3.81 -40.22
C SER A 148 4.84 2.86 -41.18
N GLY A 149 4.28 2.75 -42.38
CA GLY A 149 4.85 2.01 -43.49
C GLY A 149 4.25 2.52 -44.79
N LYS A 150 4.48 3.80 -45.12
CA LYS A 150 4.32 4.31 -46.49
C LYS A 150 5.46 5.23 -46.87
N ALA A 151 6.04 4.88 -48.01
CA ALA A 151 7.22 5.42 -48.64
C ALA A 151 7.19 6.93 -48.88
N SER A 152 8.28 7.59 -48.50
CA SER A 152 8.62 8.94 -48.92
C SER A 152 9.06 8.92 -50.39
N ARG A 153 8.26 9.51 -51.29
CA ARG A 153 8.69 9.83 -52.66
C ARG A 153 9.14 11.28 -52.71
N SER A 154 10.40 11.44 -53.08
CA SER A 154 11.09 12.69 -53.40
C SER A 154 10.35 13.54 -54.44
N GLY A 155 10.24 14.85 -54.22
CA GLY A 155 9.68 15.78 -55.21
C GLY A 155 9.99 17.26 -54.96
N LYS A 156 11.14 17.70 -55.48
CA LYS A 156 11.49 18.99 -56.10
C LYS A 156 11.06 20.33 -55.46
N VAL A 157 12.10 21.15 -55.25
CA VAL A 157 12.13 22.63 -55.10
C VAL A 157 11.82 23.34 -56.43
N PRO A 158 11.13 24.50 -56.43
CA PRO A 158 11.77 25.79 -56.80
C PRO A 158 11.33 26.93 -55.86
N ARG A 159 12.23 27.67 -55.20
CA ARG A 159 12.97 28.89 -55.59
C ARG A 159 12.14 30.16 -55.94
N SER A 160 12.46 31.23 -55.19
CA SER A 160 12.24 32.68 -55.42
C SER A 160 10.81 33.22 -55.22
N GLY A 161 10.55 34.36 -54.58
CA GLY A 161 11.39 35.39 -53.99
C GLY A 161 10.53 36.59 -53.55
N LYS A 162 11.20 37.59 -52.96
CA LYS A 162 10.77 39.00 -52.70
C LYS A 162 9.91 39.29 -51.45
N ALA A 163 10.57 39.93 -50.49
CA ALA A 163 10.03 41.05 -49.68
C ALA A 163 9.97 42.34 -50.56
N PRO A 164 9.50 43.54 -50.12
CA PRO A 164 9.12 43.98 -48.75
C PRO A 164 7.88 44.92 -48.68
N ARG A 165 7.40 45.25 -47.47
CA ARG A 165 7.33 46.63 -46.92
C ARG A 165 6.42 46.79 -45.70
N SER A 166 6.90 47.69 -44.85
CA SER A 166 6.33 48.32 -43.67
C SER A 166 5.01 49.08 -43.88
N GLY A 167 4.15 49.10 -42.86
CA GLY A 167 3.06 50.06 -42.71
C GLY A 167 2.41 49.96 -41.32
N LYS A 168 2.24 51.10 -40.66
CA LYS A 168 1.86 51.30 -39.24
C LYS A 168 0.36 51.64 -39.08
N VAL A 169 -0.28 51.02 -38.06
CA VAL A 169 -1.25 51.61 -37.06
C VAL A 169 -2.70 51.87 -37.59
N PRO A 170 -3.76 52.05 -36.75
CA PRO A 170 -4.59 51.04 -36.03
C PRO A 170 -6.13 51.21 -36.29
N ARG A 171 -6.97 50.24 -35.91
CA ARG A 171 -8.32 50.41 -35.24
C ARG A 171 -9.29 49.24 -35.46
N LYS A 172 -10.04 48.96 -34.37
CA LYS A 172 -11.40 48.39 -34.22
C LYS A 172 -11.60 46.95 -34.72
N VAL A 173 -11.87 45.98 -33.85
CA VAL A 173 -13.18 45.65 -33.22
C VAL A 173 -14.30 45.55 -34.25
N ASP A 174 -14.57 44.30 -34.65
CA ASP A 174 -15.86 43.63 -34.92
C ASP A 174 -15.46 42.12 -35.05
N ASP A 175 -15.89 41.21 -34.17
CA ASP A 175 -17.12 40.41 -34.20
C ASP A 175 -17.18 39.39 -35.37
N TYR A 176 -17.67 38.17 -35.06
CA TYR A 176 -17.79 36.92 -35.83
C TYR A 176 -16.66 35.86 -35.80
N GLY A 177 -17.06 34.62 -35.48
CA GLY A 177 -16.45 33.42 -36.06
C GLY A 177 -16.32 32.20 -35.15
N ASP A 178 -17.43 31.68 -34.64
CA ASP A 178 -17.53 30.35 -34.02
C ASP A 178 -17.43 29.27 -35.11
N GLU A 179 -16.26 28.65 -35.28
CA GLU A 179 -16.09 27.49 -36.17
C GLU A 179 -16.30 26.19 -35.37
N SER A 180 -17.54 25.72 -35.45
CA SER A 180 -18.00 24.39 -35.09
C SER A 180 -17.26 23.33 -35.90
N TYR A 181 -16.66 22.36 -35.19
CA TYR A 181 -16.16 21.09 -35.73
C TYR A 181 -17.26 20.02 -35.59
N ASP A 182 -18.39 20.19 -36.29
CA ASP A 182 -19.43 19.17 -36.43
C ASP A 182 -19.63 18.83 -37.91
N ASP A 183 -18.69 18.10 -38.50
CA ASP A 183 -18.91 17.38 -39.76
C ASP A 183 -17.89 16.24 -39.89
N LEU A 184 -18.12 15.16 -39.15
CA LEU A 184 -17.57 13.85 -39.48
C LEU A 184 -18.72 12.86 -39.60
N ASP A 185 -18.97 12.45 -40.84
CA ASP A 185 -20.00 11.50 -41.23
C ASP A 185 -19.80 10.13 -40.53
N PRO A 186 -20.73 9.66 -39.68
CA PRO A 186 -20.66 8.37 -39.00
C PRO A 186 -20.71 7.15 -39.93
N SER A 187 -20.90 7.37 -41.23
CA SER A 187 -21.14 6.33 -42.24
C SER A 187 -19.87 5.79 -42.89
N ASP A 188 -18.69 6.34 -42.60
CA ASP A 188 -17.42 5.93 -43.24
C ASP A 188 -17.09 4.44 -42.96
N PRO A 189 -17.10 3.56 -44.00
CA PRO A 189 -16.83 2.14 -43.87
C PRO A 189 -15.39 1.81 -43.40
N SER A 190 -14.46 2.77 -43.51
CA SER A 190 -13.07 2.60 -43.07
C SER A 190 -12.94 2.62 -41.54
N MET A 191 -13.86 3.28 -40.83
CA MET A 191 -13.94 3.29 -39.37
C MET A 191 -14.65 2.04 -38.81
N ARG A 192 -15.54 1.40 -39.58
CA ARG A 192 -16.19 0.14 -39.16
C ARG A 192 -15.25 -1.06 -39.16
N ARG A 193 -14.31 -1.16 -40.10
CA ARG A 193 -13.30 -2.25 -40.09
C ARG A 193 -12.24 -2.10 -38.99
N LEU A 194 -12.07 -0.92 -38.41
CA LEU A 194 -11.14 -0.69 -37.30
C LEU A 194 -11.77 -0.92 -35.91
N ARG A 195 -13.11 -1.05 -35.82
CA ARG A 195 -13.82 -1.30 -34.57
C ARG A 195 -13.97 -2.78 -34.26
N THR A 196 -14.12 -3.63 -35.27
CA THR A 196 -14.44 -5.05 -35.09
C THR A 196 -13.25 -5.88 -34.59
N ASP A 197 -12.01 -5.44 -34.83
CA ASP A 197 -10.81 -6.18 -34.38
C ASP A 197 -10.42 -5.90 -32.91
N ASN A 198 -11.02 -4.90 -32.26
CA ASN A 198 -10.81 -4.59 -30.83
C ASN A 198 -11.96 -5.08 -29.93
N GLU A 199 -13.04 -5.62 -30.49
CA GLU A 199 -14.24 -6.10 -29.77
C GLU A 199 -14.11 -7.54 -29.22
N VAL A 200 -12.98 -8.23 -29.45
CA VAL A 200 -12.78 -9.65 -29.04
C VAL A 200 -11.54 -9.82 -28.16
N LEU A 201 -11.34 -8.92 -27.20
CA LEU A 201 -10.18 -8.94 -26.28
C LEU A 201 -10.62 -8.78 -24.81
N GLU A 202 -11.87 -9.09 -24.50
CA GLU A 202 -12.48 -8.82 -23.17
C GLU A 202 -12.51 -10.03 -22.22
N ASP A 203 -11.71 -11.06 -22.48
CA ASP A 203 -11.46 -12.13 -21.49
C ASP A 203 -10.10 -12.81 -21.72
N THR A 204 -9.10 -12.10 -22.27
CA THR A 204 -7.75 -12.66 -22.37
C THR A 204 -7.12 -12.61 -20.99
N ASP A 205 -7.06 -13.79 -20.38
CA ASP A 205 -6.28 -14.12 -19.20
C ASP A 205 -4.94 -13.39 -19.13
N SER A 206 -4.57 -12.95 -17.93
CA SER A 206 -3.22 -12.47 -17.63
C SER A 206 -2.16 -13.43 -18.17
N LEU A 207 -1.03 -12.87 -18.61
CA LEU A 207 0.06 -13.71 -19.11
C LEU A 207 0.62 -14.56 -17.98
N LYS A 208 0.69 -15.87 -18.20
CA LYS A 208 1.26 -16.85 -17.26
C LYS A 208 2.66 -17.24 -17.70
N VAL A 209 3.50 -17.59 -16.73
CA VAL A 209 4.81 -18.18 -17.01
C VAL A 209 4.60 -19.57 -17.60
N ILE A 210 4.93 -19.76 -18.87
CA ILE A 210 4.81 -21.06 -19.58
C ILE A 210 6.16 -21.74 -19.76
N ASP A 211 7.26 -20.99 -19.80
CA ASP A 211 8.61 -21.55 -19.88
C ASP A 211 9.60 -20.62 -19.18
N CYS A 212 10.62 -21.19 -18.55
CA CYS A 212 11.75 -20.46 -17.98
C CYS A 212 12.99 -21.33 -18.11
N ARG A 213 13.92 -20.94 -18.98
CA ARG A 213 15.09 -21.77 -19.32
C ARG A 213 16.37 -20.96 -19.53
N PRO A 214 17.56 -21.60 -19.47
CA PRO A 214 18.80 -20.96 -19.89
C PRO A 214 18.71 -20.48 -21.35
N LEU A 215 19.43 -19.42 -21.67
CA LEU A 215 19.63 -19.00 -23.05
C LEU A 215 20.51 -20.03 -23.77
N THR A 216 20.15 -20.35 -25.01
CA THR A 216 21.08 -21.08 -25.89
C THR A 216 22.20 -20.15 -26.35
N ARG A 217 23.32 -20.71 -26.82
CA ARG A 217 24.44 -19.91 -27.34
C ARG A 217 24.03 -18.97 -28.49
N VAL A 218 23.12 -19.43 -29.35
CA VAL A 218 22.59 -18.62 -30.46
C VAL A 218 21.77 -17.45 -29.93
N GLU A 219 20.88 -17.69 -28.96
CA GLU A 219 20.08 -16.64 -28.32
C GLU A 219 20.92 -15.66 -27.51
N ALA A 220 21.93 -16.14 -26.78
CA ALA A 220 22.85 -15.27 -26.05
C ALA A 220 23.64 -14.36 -27.02
N THR A 221 24.02 -14.89 -28.20
CA THR A 221 24.71 -14.12 -29.24
C THR A 221 23.77 -13.09 -29.89
N ASP A 222 22.53 -13.48 -30.20
CA ASP A 222 21.49 -12.59 -30.74
C ASP A 222 21.16 -11.47 -29.74
N ALA A 223 20.96 -11.82 -28.47
CA ALA A 223 20.70 -10.91 -27.36
C ALA A 223 21.82 -9.87 -27.19
N ARG A 224 23.10 -10.25 -27.26
CA ARG A 224 24.23 -9.30 -27.11
C ARG A 224 24.20 -8.13 -28.09
N SER A 225 23.56 -8.28 -29.25
CA SER A 225 23.42 -7.20 -30.23
C SER A 225 22.25 -6.25 -29.95
N SER A 226 21.33 -6.62 -29.05
CA SER A 226 20.07 -5.90 -28.80
C SER A 226 19.92 -5.41 -27.36
N VAL A 227 20.65 -6.00 -26.39
CA VAL A 227 20.60 -5.59 -24.99
C VAL A 227 21.55 -4.41 -24.70
N PRO A 228 21.26 -3.58 -23.70
CA PRO A 228 22.18 -2.54 -23.23
C PRO A 228 23.52 -3.12 -22.71
N GLU A 229 24.57 -2.30 -22.72
CA GLU A 229 25.92 -2.70 -22.29
C GLU A 229 25.95 -3.34 -20.88
N GLU A 230 25.09 -2.90 -19.97
CA GLU A 230 24.97 -3.42 -18.61
C GLU A 230 24.53 -4.90 -18.53
N TRP A 231 23.97 -5.47 -19.60
CA TRP A 231 23.60 -6.90 -19.68
C TRP A 231 24.73 -7.77 -20.25
N LEU A 232 25.73 -7.18 -20.90
CA LEU A 232 26.79 -7.94 -21.58
C LEU A 232 27.61 -8.83 -20.63
N PRO A 233 27.98 -8.40 -19.39
CA PRO A 233 28.68 -9.27 -18.44
C PRO A 233 27.85 -10.50 -18.06
N LEU A 234 26.54 -10.31 -17.89
CA LEU A 234 25.62 -11.39 -17.52
C LEU A 234 25.41 -12.40 -18.65
N LEU A 235 25.53 -11.95 -19.91
CA LEU A 235 25.50 -12.82 -21.09
C LEU A 235 26.87 -13.45 -21.41
N ALA A 236 27.96 -13.01 -20.76
CA ALA A 236 29.30 -13.55 -20.97
C ALA A 236 29.44 -14.96 -20.38
N GLU A 237 28.94 -15.16 -19.16
CA GLU A 237 29.06 -16.41 -18.39
C GLU A 237 28.33 -17.60 -19.05
N VAL A 238 27.24 -17.34 -19.77
CA VAL A 238 26.43 -18.38 -20.44
C VAL A 238 27.21 -19.07 -21.58
N ALA A 239 28.21 -18.40 -22.17
CA ALA A 239 28.94 -18.91 -23.33
C ALA A 239 30.09 -19.89 -22.99
N ASP A 240 30.54 -19.92 -21.72
CA ASP A 240 31.72 -20.71 -21.31
C ASP A 240 31.37 -22.02 -20.57
N VAL A 241 30.15 -22.15 -20.03
CA VAL A 241 29.71 -23.34 -19.27
C VAL A 241 29.69 -24.63 -20.13
N GLU A 242 29.50 -24.53 -21.45
CA GLU A 242 29.54 -25.69 -22.36
C GLU A 242 30.96 -26.09 -22.83
N ARG A 243 32.00 -25.27 -22.59
CA ARG A 243 33.39 -25.62 -22.97
C ARG A 243 34.06 -26.58 -21.98
N GLY A 244 33.44 -26.85 -20.83
CA GLY A 244 34.00 -27.70 -19.77
C GLY A 244 33.84 -29.22 -19.95
N LEU A 245 33.15 -29.70 -20.99
CA LEU A 245 32.83 -31.13 -21.17
C LEU A 245 33.50 -31.81 -22.38
N CYS A 246 34.53 -31.20 -22.98
CA CYS A 246 35.27 -31.80 -24.09
C CYS A 246 36.79 -31.76 -23.89
N CYS A 247 37.29 -32.61 -23.00
CA CYS A 247 38.64 -33.18 -23.10
C CYS A 247 38.50 -34.71 -23.15
N GLY A 248 38.51 -35.26 -24.37
CA GLY A 248 38.59 -36.71 -24.57
C GLY A 248 40.02 -37.24 -24.33
N PRO A 249 40.18 -38.48 -23.86
CA PRO A 249 41.45 -39.20 -23.95
C PRO A 249 41.57 -39.89 -25.32
N THR A 250 42.70 -39.70 -25.98
CA THR A 250 43.09 -40.47 -27.17
C THR A 250 43.64 -41.84 -26.78
N ARG A 251 43.06 -42.94 -27.29
CA ARG A 251 43.68 -43.94 -28.19
C ARG A 251 43.04 -45.34 -28.10
N TYR A 252 42.75 -45.85 -29.29
CA TYR A 252 42.79 -47.26 -29.74
C TYR A 252 41.64 -48.25 -29.38
N THR A 253 40.78 -48.44 -30.39
CA THR A 253 39.95 -49.62 -30.76
C THR A 253 40.81 -50.85 -31.14
N PRO A 254 40.29 -52.07 -31.47
CA PRO A 254 38.92 -52.52 -31.81
C PRO A 254 38.52 -53.86 -31.11
N SER A 255 37.41 -54.60 -31.31
CA SER A 255 36.55 -54.91 -32.46
C SER A 255 35.32 -55.75 -32.03
N GLY A 256 34.25 -55.75 -32.84
CA GLY A 256 33.31 -56.89 -32.99
C GLY A 256 31.90 -56.63 -32.44
N CYS A 257 30.93 -56.18 -33.26
CA CYS A 257 30.06 -56.96 -34.14
C CYS A 257 28.84 -57.63 -33.46
N CYS A 258 27.67 -57.12 -33.85
CA CYS A 258 26.48 -57.84 -34.34
C CYS A 258 25.56 -58.67 -33.40
N LEU A 259 24.31 -58.18 -33.38
CA LEU A 259 23.05 -58.86 -33.76
C LEU A 259 22.26 -59.70 -32.72
N ILE A 260 20.99 -59.26 -32.62
CA ILE A 260 19.72 -60.00 -32.68
C ILE A 260 19.31 -60.89 -31.49
N ALA A 261 18.22 -60.42 -30.88
CA ALA A 261 17.01 -61.11 -30.41
C ALA A 261 17.03 -62.62 -30.09
N SER A 262 16.46 -62.93 -28.92
CA SER A 262 15.46 -64.00 -28.81
C SER A 262 14.60 -63.79 -27.57
N ALA A 263 13.29 -63.84 -27.79
CA ALA A 263 12.26 -64.01 -26.78
C ALA A 263 12.44 -65.35 -26.03
N ILE A 264 11.94 -65.45 -24.80
CA ILE A 264 10.95 -66.45 -24.36
C ILE A 264 10.47 -66.09 -22.94
N SER A 265 9.16 -66.11 -22.84
CA SER A 265 8.26 -66.07 -21.67
C SER A 265 8.59 -67.07 -20.56
N GLY A 266 8.31 -66.69 -19.30
CA GLY A 266 8.23 -67.64 -18.20
C GLY A 266 8.07 -67.01 -16.81
N VAL A 267 6.84 -66.66 -16.47
CA VAL A 267 6.19 -66.72 -15.13
C VAL A 267 7.10 -66.82 -13.90
N ALA A 268 7.08 -65.79 -13.05
CA ALA A 268 6.81 -65.92 -11.62
C ALA A 268 6.67 -64.54 -10.96
N VAL A 269 5.41 -64.17 -10.73
CA VAL A 269 4.98 -63.21 -9.72
C VAL A 269 5.48 -63.70 -8.35
N ILE A 270 6.10 -62.79 -7.57
CA ILE A 270 6.20 -62.70 -6.10
C ILE A 270 7.54 -62.04 -5.75
N SER A 271 7.59 -60.70 -5.80
CA SER A 271 8.58 -59.85 -5.09
C SER A 271 8.37 -58.33 -5.36
N GLY A 272 7.18 -57.90 -5.78
CA GLY A 272 6.91 -56.48 -6.06
C GLY A 272 6.53 -55.62 -4.85
N ALA A 273 6.04 -56.21 -3.76
CA ALA A 273 5.50 -55.44 -2.64
C ALA A 273 6.56 -55.03 -1.58
N ALA A 274 7.68 -55.76 -1.48
CA ALA A 274 8.73 -55.45 -0.50
C ALA A 274 9.66 -54.33 -0.99
N ILE A 275 10.00 -54.30 -2.29
CA ILE A 275 10.92 -53.30 -2.85
C ILE A 275 10.21 -51.94 -3.00
N LEU A 276 8.91 -51.92 -3.31
CA LEU A 276 8.14 -50.67 -3.36
C LEU A 276 7.86 -50.12 -1.95
N SER A 277 7.59 -50.97 -0.96
CA SER A 277 7.46 -50.54 0.45
C SER A 277 8.77 -50.03 1.03
N TRP A 278 9.92 -50.61 0.64
CA TRP A 278 11.24 -50.14 1.09
C TRP A 278 11.68 -48.84 0.39
N LEU A 279 11.27 -48.62 -0.87
CA LEU A 279 11.48 -47.34 -1.57
C LEU A 279 10.53 -46.24 -1.09
N ILE A 280 9.30 -46.56 -0.69
CA ILE A 280 8.37 -45.59 -0.08
C ILE A 280 8.79 -45.27 1.37
N ALA A 281 9.33 -46.23 2.13
CA ALA A 281 9.80 -46.00 3.49
C ALA A 281 11.11 -45.20 3.58
N ARG A 282 11.95 -45.19 2.53
CA ARG A 282 13.22 -44.43 2.52
C ARG A 282 13.08 -42.96 2.13
N ASN A 283 11.93 -42.56 1.58
CA ASN A 283 11.61 -41.16 1.26
C ASN A 283 10.69 -40.48 2.29
N SER A 284 10.19 -41.23 3.27
CA SER A 284 9.56 -40.66 4.46
C SER A 284 10.64 -40.37 5.49
N GLN A 285 11.55 -39.45 5.18
CA GLN A 285 12.29 -38.77 6.22
C GLN A 285 11.22 -37.96 6.97
N THR A 286 10.68 -38.53 8.04
CA THR A 286 9.89 -37.78 9.00
C THR A 286 10.82 -36.68 9.48
N ASP A 287 10.68 -35.48 8.89
CA ASP A 287 11.29 -34.26 9.37
C ASP A 287 10.85 -34.13 10.81
N THR A 288 11.72 -34.64 11.69
CA THR A 288 11.50 -34.60 13.12
C THR A 288 11.65 -33.14 13.43
N ALA A 289 10.51 -32.46 13.60
CA ALA A 289 10.47 -31.04 13.86
C ALA A 289 11.54 -30.74 14.91
N PRO A 290 12.51 -29.86 14.61
CA PRO A 290 13.64 -29.63 15.49
C PRO A 290 13.09 -29.31 16.88
N ALA A 291 13.54 -30.09 17.88
CA ALA A 291 13.03 -29.98 19.23
C ALA A 291 13.19 -28.53 19.72
N ALA A 292 12.08 -27.92 20.14
CA ALA A 292 12.12 -26.58 20.72
C ALA A 292 12.97 -26.61 21.99
N TYR A 293 13.94 -25.69 22.09
CA TYR A 293 14.75 -25.59 23.29
C TYR A 293 13.96 -24.87 24.40
N PRO A 294 13.81 -25.48 25.59
CA PRO A 294 13.26 -24.79 26.73
C PRO A 294 14.33 -23.86 27.32
N SER A 295 14.14 -22.56 27.14
CA SER A 295 14.98 -21.54 27.79
C SER A 295 14.83 -21.58 29.32
N ARG A 296 15.77 -20.98 30.05
CA ARG A 296 15.72 -20.75 31.50
C ARG A 296 14.50 -19.92 31.88
N PHE A 297 14.03 -19.07 30.97
CA PHE A 297 12.80 -18.31 31.08
C PHE A 297 11.56 -19.08 30.62
N LYS A 298 11.72 -20.33 30.14
CA LYS A 298 10.70 -21.20 29.54
C LYS A 298 10.06 -20.68 28.26
N THR A 299 10.48 -19.52 27.80
CA THR A 299 10.23 -19.03 26.46
C THR A 299 10.77 -20.03 25.46
N THR A 300 9.89 -20.78 24.81
CA THR A 300 10.24 -21.67 23.71
C THR A 300 10.47 -20.84 22.45
N MET A 301 11.62 -21.06 21.81
CA MET A 301 11.99 -20.49 20.53
C MET A 301 12.65 -21.59 19.69
N THR A 302 12.19 -21.79 18.47
CA THR A 302 12.81 -22.72 17.53
C THR A 302 13.91 -22.02 16.75
N GLN A 303 14.79 -22.78 16.09
CA GLN A 303 15.81 -22.20 15.20
C GLN A 303 15.19 -21.40 14.04
N SER A 304 14.05 -21.85 13.50
CA SER A 304 13.33 -21.11 12.46
C SER A 304 12.86 -19.74 12.96
N MET A 305 12.27 -19.69 14.16
CA MET A 305 11.85 -18.44 14.79
C MET A 305 13.04 -17.51 15.01
N LEU A 306 14.19 -18.04 15.47
CA LEU A 306 15.40 -17.23 15.63
C LEU A 306 15.90 -16.67 14.28
N ASN A 307 15.87 -17.47 13.21
CA ASN A 307 16.25 -17.02 11.87
C ASN A 307 15.31 -15.94 11.31
N GLU A 308 14.03 -15.96 11.66
CA GLU A 308 13.07 -14.89 11.30
C GLU A 308 13.40 -13.55 11.98
N LEU A 309 14.07 -13.59 13.13
CA LEU A 309 14.56 -12.39 13.83
C LEU A 309 15.89 -11.88 13.25
N GLN A 310 16.57 -12.68 12.42
CA GLN A 310 17.88 -12.34 11.90
C GLN A 310 17.81 -11.17 10.92
N MET A 311 18.71 -10.21 11.10
CA MET A 311 18.87 -9.11 10.15
C MET A 311 19.59 -9.57 8.89
N LEU A 312 19.37 -8.86 7.79
CA LEU A 312 20.19 -9.00 6.59
C LEU A 312 21.67 -8.78 6.93
N GLU A 313 22.53 -9.67 6.44
CA GLU A 313 23.97 -9.67 6.72
C GLU A 313 24.63 -8.33 6.40
N SER A 314 24.29 -7.70 5.28
CA SER A 314 24.80 -6.38 4.89
C SER A 314 24.48 -5.30 5.92
N LYS A 315 23.24 -5.24 6.42
CA LYS A 315 22.84 -4.30 7.47
C LYS A 315 23.50 -4.61 8.80
N CYS A 316 23.67 -5.89 9.11
CA CYS A 316 24.35 -6.32 10.31
C CYS A 316 25.83 -5.87 10.29
N GLN A 317 26.51 -6.06 9.17
CA GLN A 317 27.89 -5.60 8.96
C GLN A 317 28.01 -4.08 9.10
N GLU A 318 27.07 -3.30 8.59
CA GLU A 318 27.03 -1.85 8.79
C GLU A 318 26.98 -1.47 10.28
N LEU A 319 26.25 -2.22 11.10
CA LEU A 319 26.18 -1.98 12.55
C LEU A 319 27.49 -2.35 13.25
N PHE A 320 28.13 -3.47 12.90
CA PHE A 320 29.46 -3.85 13.41
C PHE A 320 30.53 -2.82 13.01
N ASN A 321 30.42 -2.24 11.81
CA ASN A 321 31.33 -1.20 11.33
C ASN A 321 31.04 0.20 11.91
N SER A 322 29.97 0.35 12.71
CA SER A 322 29.60 1.65 13.25
C SER A 322 30.60 2.13 14.30
N SER A 323 30.76 3.46 14.40
CA SER A 323 31.62 4.07 15.43
C SER A 323 31.15 3.71 16.85
N ALA A 324 29.84 3.56 17.05
CA ALA A 324 29.28 3.25 18.36
C ALA A 324 29.65 1.84 18.83
N TYR A 325 29.67 0.86 17.92
CA TYR A 325 30.15 -0.49 18.20
C TYR A 325 31.65 -0.52 18.47
N THR A 326 32.45 0.08 17.57
CA THR A 326 33.93 0.07 17.67
C THR A 326 34.47 0.77 18.92
N ILE A 327 33.78 1.80 19.42
CA ILE A 327 34.12 2.50 20.67
C ILE A 327 33.65 1.72 21.91
N GLY A 328 32.87 0.63 21.74
CA GLY A 328 32.30 -0.13 22.86
C GLY A 328 31.24 0.65 23.63
N SER A 329 30.55 1.60 22.98
CA SER A 329 29.55 2.46 23.63
C SER A 329 28.22 1.76 23.90
N TRP A 330 28.02 0.57 23.32
CA TRP A 330 26.81 -0.21 23.51
C TRP A 330 26.94 -1.14 24.73
N PRO A 331 25.90 -1.26 25.55
CA PRO A 331 25.93 -2.10 26.73
C PRO A 331 26.07 -3.58 26.32
N VAL A 332 27.03 -4.26 26.95
CA VAL A 332 27.17 -5.71 26.83
C VAL A 332 26.06 -6.37 27.64
N MET A 333 25.43 -7.38 27.07
CA MET A 333 24.39 -8.13 27.73
C MET A 333 25.01 -9.24 28.59
N ASP A 334 25.69 -8.88 29.68
CA ASP A 334 26.56 -9.81 30.43
C ASP A 334 25.80 -10.87 31.26
N ALA A 335 24.58 -10.57 31.70
CA ALA A 335 23.86 -11.42 32.64
C ALA A 335 22.64 -12.11 32.01
N ASP A 336 22.32 -13.30 32.53
CA ASP A 336 21.07 -14.03 32.24
C ASP A 336 19.85 -13.40 32.95
N GLY A 337 19.93 -12.14 33.37
CA GLY A 337 18.92 -11.39 34.11
C GLY A 337 19.51 -10.12 34.71
N GLY A 338 18.72 -9.06 34.88
CA GLY A 338 19.20 -7.75 35.35
C GLY A 338 18.33 -6.61 34.83
N ARG A 339 18.90 -5.42 34.67
CA ARG A 339 18.22 -4.30 34.01
C ARG A 339 17.71 -4.72 32.64
N TYR A 340 16.45 -4.39 32.32
CA TYR A 340 15.94 -4.69 30.99
C TYR A 340 16.71 -3.88 29.94
N PRO A 341 17.26 -4.54 28.90
CA PRO A 341 17.85 -3.82 27.80
C PRO A 341 16.81 -2.88 27.19
N CYS A 342 17.24 -1.67 26.84
CA CYS A 342 16.39 -0.65 26.24
C CYS A 342 15.16 -0.26 27.10
N GLY A 343 15.25 -0.46 28.43
CA GLY A 343 14.13 -0.20 29.35
C GLY A 343 12.92 -1.10 29.13
N GLY A 344 13.08 -2.22 28.41
CA GLY A 344 11.99 -3.12 27.98
C GLY A 344 11.43 -2.81 26.59
N GLY A 345 12.02 -1.85 25.87
CA GLY A 345 11.67 -1.51 24.50
C GLY A 345 12.29 -2.44 23.44
N ASN A 346 12.35 -1.92 22.22
CA ASN A 346 12.80 -2.65 21.03
C ASN A 346 14.28 -2.40 20.74
N GLY A 347 14.91 -3.34 20.04
CA GLY A 347 16.30 -3.16 19.62
C GLY A 347 16.87 -4.32 18.82
N GLN A 348 18.19 -4.36 18.77
CA GLN A 348 18.98 -5.42 18.13
C GLN A 348 20.03 -5.97 19.09
N LEU A 349 20.23 -7.28 19.04
CA LEU A 349 21.35 -7.98 19.63
C LEU A 349 22.40 -8.23 18.55
N LEU A 350 23.64 -7.82 18.81
CA LEU A 350 24.77 -8.09 17.95
C LEU A 350 25.73 -9.01 18.69
N CYS A 351 25.90 -10.22 18.18
CA CYS A 351 26.74 -11.23 18.81
C CYS A 351 27.95 -11.50 17.90
N ALA A 352 29.14 -11.20 18.43
CA ALA A 352 30.39 -11.46 17.72
C ALA A 352 30.68 -12.97 17.74
N THR A 353 31.14 -13.50 16.63
CA THR A 353 31.58 -14.89 16.49
C THR A 353 33.06 -14.98 16.84
N HIS A 354 33.47 -15.96 17.65
CA HIS A 354 34.88 -16.14 18.03
C HIS A 354 35.76 -16.67 16.87
N GLN A 355 35.18 -17.02 15.71
CA GLN A 355 35.93 -17.55 14.58
C GLN A 355 36.61 -16.42 13.80
N ASN A 356 37.94 -16.48 13.71
CA ASN A 356 38.84 -15.49 13.10
C ASN A 356 38.41 -15.02 11.69
N ASN A 357 37.54 -14.00 11.62
CA ASN A 357 37.04 -13.26 10.45
C ASN A 357 35.59 -13.55 10.01
N SER A 358 34.77 -14.32 10.74
CA SER A 358 33.35 -14.37 10.39
C SER A 358 32.63 -13.10 10.82
N VAL A 359 31.73 -12.62 9.96
CA VAL A 359 30.83 -11.51 10.26
C VAL A 359 29.91 -11.94 11.40
N GLY A 360 29.85 -11.16 12.48
CA GLY A 360 28.95 -11.43 13.58
C GLY A 360 27.49 -11.43 13.14
N THR A 361 26.60 -11.98 13.97
CA THR A 361 25.17 -12.08 13.66
C THR A 361 24.36 -11.03 14.41
N CYS A 362 23.29 -10.52 13.79
CA CYS A 362 22.40 -9.53 14.38
C CYS A 362 20.95 -10.03 14.39
N TYR A 363 20.27 -9.88 15.53
CA TYR A 363 18.89 -10.33 15.73
C TYR A 363 18.03 -9.24 16.34
N HIS A 364 16.82 -9.07 15.82
CA HIS A 364 15.82 -8.17 16.38
C HIS A 364 15.19 -8.72 17.66
N PHE A 365 14.76 -7.83 18.56
CA PHE A 365 13.95 -8.17 19.72
C PHE A 365 12.96 -7.05 20.08
N GLY A 366 11.96 -7.39 20.90
CA GLY A 366 10.96 -6.48 21.45
C GLY A 366 9.58 -6.62 20.82
N GLY A 367 8.74 -5.60 21.04
CA GLY A 367 7.37 -5.44 20.57
C GLY A 367 7.08 -6.08 19.22
N PRO A 368 7.61 -5.52 18.11
CA PRO A 368 7.25 -5.94 16.75
C PRO A 368 7.53 -7.41 16.45
N TRP A 369 8.42 -8.06 17.19
CA TRP A 369 8.93 -9.40 16.91
C TRP A 369 8.61 -10.42 18.00
N THR A 370 7.62 -10.16 18.87
CA THR A 370 7.09 -11.12 19.85
C THR A 370 8.03 -11.52 21.00
N TYR A 371 9.35 -11.46 20.84
CA TYR A 371 10.32 -11.99 21.80
C TYR A 371 11.16 -10.87 22.42
N GLU A 372 11.33 -10.91 23.74
CA GLU A 372 12.23 -10.01 24.47
C GLU A 372 13.72 -10.40 24.28
N ALA A 373 14.61 -9.46 24.58
CA ALA A 373 16.05 -9.65 24.39
C ALA A 373 16.63 -10.88 25.12
N PHE A 374 16.18 -11.18 26.34
CA PHE A 374 16.71 -12.31 27.11
C PHE A 374 16.43 -13.65 26.41
N ALA A 375 15.21 -13.83 25.90
CA ALA A 375 14.82 -15.01 25.15
C ALA A 375 15.62 -15.17 23.85
N VAL A 376 15.85 -14.07 23.13
CA VAL A 376 16.63 -14.06 21.89
C VAL A 376 18.10 -14.41 22.17
N LYS A 377 18.73 -13.78 23.18
CA LYS A 377 20.11 -14.08 23.58
C LYS A 377 20.29 -15.54 23.94
N GLU A 378 19.36 -16.10 24.72
CA GLU A 378 19.43 -17.50 25.12
C GLU A 378 19.29 -18.47 23.94
N ALA A 379 18.40 -18.17 22.98
CA ALA A 379 18.26 -18.95 21.76
C ALA A 379 19.53 -18.90 20.89
N ILE A 380 20.18 -17.74 20.75
CA ILE A 380 21.48 -17.59 20.07
C ILE A 380 22.52 -18.48 20.75
N GLY A 381 22.65 -18.39 22.07
CA GLY A 381 23.59 -19.21 22.84
C GLY A 381 23.35 -20.72 22.66
N HIS A 382 22.08 -21.13 22.58
CA HIS A 382 21.72 -22.52 22.37
C HIS A 382 22.01 -23.03 20.96
N TYR A 383 21.55 -22.31 19.93
CA TYR A 383 21.60 -22.79 18.54
C TYR A 383 22.92 -22.49 17.83
N LEU A 384 23.62 -21.41 18.18
CA LEU A 384 24.83 -20.96 17.49
C LEU A 384 26.11 -21.16 18.30
N GLN A 385 26.00 -21.46 19.60
CA GLN A 385 27.14 -21.56 20.53
C GLN A 385 27.95 -20.26 20.72
N ASP A 386 27.49 -19.14 20.14
CA ASP A 386 28.17 -17.83 20.10
C ASP A 386 27.56 -16.75 21.04
N GLY A 387 26.68 -17.14 21.96
CA GLY A 387 25.88 -16.19 22.77
C GLY A 387 26.57 -15.48 23.93
N ARG A 388 27.91 -15.55 24.06
CA ARG A 388 28.62 -15.02 25.25
C ARG A 388 28.93 -13.52 25.16
N GLU A 389 29.16 -12.99 23.96
CA GLU A 389 29.54 -11.59 23.74
C GLU A 389 28.53 -10.89 22.83
N CYS A 390 27.29 -10.78 23.34
CA CYS A 390 26.24 -10.01 22.67
C CYS A 390 26.16 -8.59 23.24
N VAL A 391 26.17 -7.59 22.37
CA VAL A 391 25.89 -6.19 22.73
C VAL A 391 24.50 -5.79 22.27
N VAL A 392 23.89 -4.84 22.99
CA VAL A 392 22.54 -4.36 22.71
C VAL A 392 22.59 -2.99 22.06
N ARG A 393 21.93 -2.86 20.91
CA ARG A 393 21.56 -1.57 20.32
C ARG A 393 20.07 -1.33 20.53
N CYS A 394 19.72 -0.19 21.12
CA CYS A 394 18.33 0.19 21.32
C CYS A 394 17.78 1.00 20.15
N ASP A 395 16.55 0.70 19.75
CA ASP A 395 15.85 1.51 18.76
C ASP A 395 15.50 2.87 19.34
N GLY A 396 15.69 3.94 18.54
CA GLY A 396 15.07 5.22 18.83
C GLY A 396 13.55 5.14 18.67
N GLU A 397 12.80 6.07 19.26
CA GLU A 397 11.32 6.07 19.24
C GLU A 397 10.74 5.97 17.81
N GLU A 398 11.29 6.72 16.85
CA GLU A 398 10.87 6.66 15.45
C GLU A 398 11.18 5.29 14.80
N GLU A 399 12.35 4.72 15.08
CA GLU A 399 12.78 3.42 14.54
C GLU A 399 11.90 2.29 15.11
N ALA A 400 11.67 2.31 16.43
CA ALA A 400 10.79 1.38 17.11
C ALA A 400 9.36 1.40 16.54
N LEU A 401 8.80 2.60 16.32
CA LEU A 401 7.47 2.76 15.72
C LEU A 401 7.44 2.32 14.25
N ARG A 402 8.47 2.64 13.46
CA ARG A 402 8.58 2.20 12.07
C ARG A 402 8.61 0.67 11.99
N ASN A 403 9.44 0.03 12.82
CA ASN A 403 9.54 -1.43 12.89
C ASN A 403 8.18 -2.05 13.28
N LEU A 404 7.49 -1.48 14.29
CA LEU A 404 6.14 -1.91 14.66
C LEU A 404 5.17 -1.81 13.47
N TRP A 405 5.17 -0.68 12.77
CA TRP A 405 4.28 -0.46 11.64
C TRP A 405 4.56 -1.40 10.47
N GLU A 406 5.83 -1.56 10.08
CA GLU A 406 6.22 -2.39 8.95
C GLU A 406 5.97 -3.88 9.21
N VAL A 407 6.23 -4.36 10.43
CA VAL A 407 5.88 -5.75 10.78
C VAL A 407 4.36 -5.92 10.84
N THR A 408 3.63 -4.96 11.42
CA THR A 408 2.15 -4.98 11.42
C THR A 408 1.61 -5.01 10.00
N GLN A 409 2.21 -4.25 9.08
CA GLN A 409 1.84 -4.22 7.67
C GLN A 409 2.04 -5.56 6.98
N LYS A 410 3.11 -6.28 7.30
CA LYS A 410 3.38 -7.61 6.73
C LYS A 410 2.45 -8.69 7.29
N SER A 411 2.08 -8.55 8.57
CA SER A 411 1.30 -9.57 9.29
C SER A 411 -0.21 -9.40 9.17
N LEU A 412 -0.71 -8.20 8.86
CA LEU A 412 -2.12 -7.86 8.85
C LEU A 412 -2.58 -7.27 7.50
N LEU A 413 -3.83 -7.55 7.13
CA LEU A 413 -4.44 -7.05 5.90
C LEU A 413 -4.84 -5.58 6.03
N SER A 414 -4.87 -4.89 4.88
CA SER A 414 -5.36 -3.51 4.76
C SER A 414 -4.64 -2.48 5.64
N ILE A 415 -3.46 -2.83 6.15
CA ILE A 415 -2.56 -1.92 6.84
C ILE A 415 -1.78 -1.13 5.77
N PRO A 416 -1.90 0.20 5.75
CA PRO A 416 -1.15 0.99 4.80
C PRO A 416 0.34 1.06 5.13
N PRO A 417 1.20 1.44 4.17
CA PRO A 417 2.62 1.62 4.43
C PRO A 417 2.89 2.72 5.46
N TYR A 418 4.03 2.59 6.16
CA TYR A 418 4.52 3.59 7.10
C TYR A 418 4.65 4.95 6.38
N PRO A 419 4.06 6.04 6.92
CA PRO A 419 4.11 7.33 6.26
C PRO A 419 5.54 7.85 6.20
N GLY A 420 5.93 8.44 5.05
CA GLY A 420 7.20 9.13 4.95
C GLY A 420 7.29 10.36 5.87
N ARG A 421 8.50 10.77 6.25
CA ARG A 421 8.71 12.02 7.01
C ARG A 421 8.11 13.21 6.24
N GLY A 422 7.37 14.06 6.94
CA GLY A 422 6.68 15.20 6.35
C GLY A 422 5.42 14.85 5.55
N PHE A 423 4.81 13.68 5.80
CA PHE A 423 3.53 13.31 5.19
C PHE A 423 2.42 14.34 5.46
N SER A 424 2.53 15.12 6.54
CA SER A 424 1.76 16.34 6.78
C SER A 424 2.67 17.56 6.66
N ALA A 425 2.35 18.45 5.72
CA ALA A 425 3.08 19.70 5.53
C ALA A 425 2.49 20.86 6.37
N VAL A 426 1.62 20.53 7.34
CA VAL A 426 0.87 21.51 8.15
C VAL A 426 1.74 22.12 9.27
N SER A 427 2.74 21.39 9.76
CA SER A 427 3.66 21.86 10.81
C SER A 427 4.96 22.42 10.22
N LYS A 428 5.53 23.46 10.86
CA LYS A 428 6.86 23.99 10.47
C LYS A 428 7.97 22.95 10.63
N LYS A 429 7.82 22.05 11.62
CA LYS A 429 8.68 20.86 11.77
C LYS A 429 8.12 19.76 10.87
N ARG A 430 8.98 19.01 10.20
CA ARG A 430 8.54 17.83 9.43
C ARG A 430 7.79 16.89 10.36
N SER A 431 6.54 16.56 10.02
CA SER A 431 5.77 15.60 10.80
C SER A 431 6.46 14.23 10.76
N VAL A 432 6.73 13.67 11.93
CA VAL A 432 7.19 12.29 12.08
C VAL A 432 6.00 11.50 12.59
N PRO A 433 5.66 10.33 12.00
CA PRO A 433 4.62 9.48 12.54
C PRO A 433 4.88 9.18 14.02
N ASP A 434 3.83 9.21 14.83
CA ASP A 434 3.90 8.88 16.25
C ASP A 434 2.95 7.72 16.62
N LEU A 435 2.96 7.28 17.87
CA LEU A 435 2.12 6.16 18.32
C LEU A 435 0.62 6.46 18.18
N ASN A 436 0.20 7.73 18.26
CA ASN A 436 -1.21 8.10 18.04
C ASN A 436 -1.59 7.93 16.58
N ASP A 437 -0.69 8.25 15.64
CA ASP A 437 -0.90 7.99 14.21
C ASP A 437 -1.07 6.48 13.94
N PHE A 438 -0.30 5.62 14.61
CA PHE A 438 -0.44 4.15 14.51
C PHE A 438 -1.77 3.66 15.11
N GLU A 439 -2.12 4.16 16.30
CA GLU A 439 -3.38 3.84 16.98
C GLU A 439 -4.61 4.29 16.19
N ALA A 440 -4.58 5.48 15.57
CA ALA A 440 -5.65 5.98 14.71
C ALA A 440 -5.81 5.14 13.43
N MET A 441 -4.70 4.61 12.89
CA MET A 441 -4.73 3.68 11.76
C MET A 441 -5.30 2.31 12.17
N MET A 442 -4.89 1.78 13.32
CA MET A 442 -5.32 0.46 13.81
C MET A 442 -6.78 0.46 14.24
N ARG A 443 -7.30 1.51 14.87
CA ARG A 443 -8.65 1.55 15.46
C ARG A 443 -9.80 1.15 14.51
N PRO A 444 -9.94 1.71 13.29
CA PRO A 444 -11.05 1.34 12.40
C PRO A 444 -10.91 -0.06 11.79
N ARG A 445 -9.67 -0.54 11.62
CA ARG A 445 -9.35 -1.83 10.97
C ARG A 445 -9.32 -3.00 11.95
N TYR A 446 -8.75 -2.75 13.11
CA TYR A 446 -8.48 -3.71 14.18
C TYR A 446 -8.94 -3.10 15.51
N PRO A 447 -10.27 -2.97 15.73
CA PRO A 447 -10.81 -2.45 16.97
C PRO A 447 -10.43 -3.33 18.16
N VAL A 448 -10.33 -2.70 19.33
CA VAL A 448 -10.04 -3.40 20.59
C VAL A 448 -11.25 -4.22 21.02
N GLU A 449 -11.07 -5.51 21.24
CA GLU A 449 -12.06 -6.40 21.81
C GLU A 449 -12.07 -6.23 23.33
N ALA A 450 -13.06 -5.49 23.83
CA ALA A 450 -13.16 -5.13 25.25
C ALA A 450 -13.19 -6.35 26.19
N LYS A 451 -13.81 -7.47 25.77
CA LYS A 451 -13.87 -8.69 26.58
C LYS A 451 -12.54 -9.42 26.72
N CYS A 452 -11.63 -9.18 25.77
CA CYS A 452 -10.31 -9.81 25.67
C CYS A 452 -9.16 -8.84 25.95
N SER A 453 -9.47 -7.65 26.48
CA SER A 453 -8.49 -6.61 26.81
C SER A 453 -8.68 -6.18 28.25
N GLY A 454 -7.62 -5.73 28.91
CA GLY A 454 -7.72 -5.38 30.32
C GLY A 454 -6.37 -5.10 30.97
N SER A 455 -6.35 -5.21 32.29
CA SER A 455 -5.16 -5.00 33.11
C SER A 455 -5.08 -6.05 34.22
N CYS A 456 -3.87 -6.50 34.57
CA CYS A 456 -3.62 -7.51 35.60
C CYS A 456 -2.29 -7.28 36.29
N VAL A 457 -2.12 -7.81 37.52
CA VAL A 457 -0.82 -7.83 38.23
C VAL A 457 -0.29 -9.26 38.29
N ASP A 458 -1.14 -10.23 38.64
CA ASP A 458 -0.87 -11.66 38.59
C ASP A 458 -1.71 -12.27 37.46
N CYS A 459 -1.20 -12.18 36.23
CA CYS A 459 -1.93 -12.50 34.99
C CYS A 459 -2.12 -14.02 34.80
N VAL A 460 -2.84 -14.68 35.72
CA VAL A 460 -3.00 -16.15 35.79
C VAL A 460 -4.26 -16.66 35.06
N GLU A 461 -5.19 -15.79 34.66
CA GLU A 461 -6.50 -16.21 34.10
C GLU A 461 -6.42 -16.73 32.64
N ASP A 462 -6.61 -18.01 32.37
CA ASP A 462 -6.64 -18.57 31.00
C ASP A 462 -7.90 -18.16 30.19
N ARG A 463 -7.98 -16.89 29.79
CA ARG A 463 -8.98 -16.42 28.84
C ARG A 463 -8.45 -16.59 27.43
N LYS A 464 -8.78 -17.73 26.82
CA LYS A 464 -8.49 -17.99 25.41
C LYS A 464 -9.25 -17.03 24.51
N CYS A 465 -8.53 -16.09 23.91
CA CYS A 465 -9.07 -15.10 22.98
C CYS A 465 -8.32 -15.18 21.65
N SER A 466 -9.01 -15.46 20.55
CA SER A 466 -8.38 -15.34 19.22
C SER A 466 -8.26 -13.86 18.83
N CYS A 467 -7.05 -13.33 18.80
CA CYS A 467 -6.75 -11.94 18.43
C CYS A 467 -5.98 -11.93 17.12
N SER A 468 -6.28 -10.99 16.23
CA SER A 468 -5.43 -10.75 15.05
C SER A 468 -4.17 -9.98 15.43
N PHE A 469 -4.26 -9.10 16.42
CA PHE A 469 -3.15 -8.35 16.98
C PHE A 469 -3.31 -8.32 18.50
N SER A 470 -2.32 -8.85 19.21
CA SER A 470 -2.24 -8.80 20.67
C SER A 470 -1.06 -7.94 21.09
N GLN A 471 -1.25 -7.12 22.12
CA GLN A 471 -0.20 -6.27 22.68
C GLN A 471 -0.25 -6.40 24.20
N VAL A 472 0.90 -6.65 24.82
CA VAL A 472 1.07 -6.69 26.26
C VAL A 472 2.11 -5.65 26.66
N THR A 473 1.78 -4.86 27.67
CA THR A 473 2.66 -3.84 28.25
C THR A 473 2.73 -4.02 29.75
N CYS A 474 3.90 -4.34 30.29
CA CYS A 474 4.10 -4.59 31.71
C CYS A 474 5.09 -3.61 32.33
N GLN A 475 4.72 -3.04 33.47
CA GLN A 475 5.64 -2.29 34.33
C GLN A 475 6.27 -3.27 35.32
N VAL A 476 7.59 -3.32 35.33
CA VAL A 476 8.36 -4.26 36.16
C VAL A 476 9.49 -3.56 36.88
N ARG A 477 9.84 -4.05 38.06
CA ARG A 477 10.98 -3.61 38.83
C ARG A 477 11.90 -4.79 39.12
N THR A 478 13.20 -4.66 38.91
CA THR A 478 14.16 -5.69 39.32
C THR A 478 14.30 -5.66 40.84
N LYS A 479 14.52 -6.79 41.53
CA LYS A 479 14.76 -6.72 42.99
C LYS A 479 16.07 -5.98 43.34
N ALA A 480 17.01 -5.95 42.41
CA ALA A 480 18.31 -5.32 42.59
C ALA A 480 18.30 -3.80 42.36
N GLU A 481 17.35 -3.27 41.58
CA GLU A 481 17.30 -1.85 41.21
C GLU A 481 15.93 -1.25 41.57
N GLN A 482 15.91 0.03 41.96
CA GLN A 482 14.65 0.71 42.27
C GLN A 482 13.92 1.24 41.02
N GLU A 483 14.56 1.21 39.84
CA GLU A 483 13.98 1.73 38.60
C GLU A 483 12.92 0.80 38.01
N GLU A 484 11.83 1.40 37.56
CA GLU A 484 10.76 0.71 36.85
C GLU A 484 11.08 0.67 35.34
N ASN A 485 10.94 -0.51 34.74
CA ASN A 485 11.09 -0.74 33.32
C ASN A 485 9.72 -1.05 32.72
N LYS A 486 9.49 -0.65 31.47
CA LYS A 486 8.24 -0.87 30.75
C LYS A 486 8.51 -1.81 29.58
N ILE A 487 8.12 -3.07 29.73
CA ILE A 487 8.26 -4.08 28.69
C ILE A 487 7.04 -4.04 27.79
N GLU A 488 7.25 -4.05 26.48
CA GLU A 488 6.18 -4.11 25.49
C GLU A 488 6.44 -5.23 24.48
N LEU A 489 5.49 -6.16 24.36
CA LEU A 489 5.50 -7.23 23.36
C LEU A 489 4.22 -7.18 22.51
N VAL A 490 4.33 -7.54 21.23
CA VAL A 490 3.23 -7.66 20.28
C VAL A 490 3.31 -9.02 19.60
N ALA A 491 2.16 -9.65 19.38
CA ALA A 491 2.05 -10.85 18.56
C ALA A 491 0.87 -10.72 17.58
N TYR A 492 0.91 -11.51 16.52
CA TYR A 492 -0.08 -11.50 15.45
C TYR A 492 -0.74 -12.86 15.37
N ASN A 493 -2.07 -12.88 15.25
CA ASN A 493 -2.89 -14.10 15.25
C ASN A 493 -2.75 -14.96 16.53
N GLU A 494 -2.33 -14.34 17.64
CA GLU A 494 -2.08 -14.99 18.92
C GLU A 494 -2.82 -14.27 20.05
N ASP A 495 -3.14 -15.01 21.10
CA ASP A 495 -3.79 -14.46 22.30
C ASP A 495 -2.80 -13.68 23.19
N PRO A 496 -3.27 -12.77 24.07
CA PRO A 496 -2.37 -12.03 24.96
C PRO A 496 -1.65 -12.93 25.99
N TRP A 497 -2.16 -14.13 26.27
CA TRP A 497 -1.57 -15.08 27.20
C TRP A 497 -0.33 -15.73 26.63
N PHE A 498 -0.33 -16.05 25.34
CA PHE A 498 0.87 -16.41 24.60
C PHE A 498 1.99 -15.40 24.83
N LEU A 499 1.70 -14.10 24.80
CA LEU A 499 2.71 -13.05 25.09
C LEU A 499 3.19 -13.06 26.54
N PHE A 500 2.30 -13.27 27.52
CA PHE A 500 2.71 -13.40 28.93
C PHE A 500 3.67 -14.58 29.13
N GLU A 501 3.50 -15.70 28.43
CA GLU A 501 4.42 -16.84 28.48
C GLU A 501 5.80 -16.53 27.89
N LYS A 502 5.93 -15.51 27.04
CA LYS A 502 7.21 -15.08 26.46
C LYS A 502 7.95 -14.05 27.32
N LEU A 503 7.30 -13.48 28.33
CA LEU A 503 7.86 -12.45 29.21
C LEU A 503 8.63 -13.07 30.39
N SER A 504 9.91 -12.71 30.53
CA SER A 504 10.79 -13.12 31.63
C SER A 504 10.21 -12.97 33.05
N PRO A 505 9.46 -11.90 33.41
CA PRO A 505 8.87 -11.74 34.74
C PRO A 505 7.84 -12.82 35.10
N PHE A 506 7.21 -13.45 34.10
CA PHE A 506 6.23 -14.51 34.32
C PHE A 506 6.86 -15.92 34.28
N SER A 507 8.17 -16.01 34.10
CA SER A 507 8.91 -17.28 34.20
C SER A 507 8.94 -17.81 35.64
N LYS A 508 9.26 -19.11 35.83
CA LYS A 508 9.28 -19.76 37.16
C LYS A 508 10.26 -19.13 38.16
N LYS A 509 11.19 -18.28 37.72
CA LYS A 509 12.08 -17.51 38.61
C LYS A 509 11.37 -16.23 39.08
N LYS A 510 10.29 -16.40 39.85
CA LYS A 510 9.47 -15.30 40.43
C LYS A 510 10.27 -14.29 41.28
N ASP A 511 11.55 -14.56 41.53
CA ASP A 511 12.39 -13.77 42.40
C ASP A 511 13.23 -12.69 41.73
N LEU A 512 13.33 -12.64 40.40
CA LEU A 512 14.17 -11.61 39.75
C LEU A 512 13.43 -10.29 39.53
N TYR A 513 12.15 -10.37 39.18
CA TYR A 513 11.34 -9.23 38.78
C TYR A 513 10.05 -9.18 39.60
N GLN A 514 9.71 -7.98 40.07
CA GLN A 514 8.40 -7.64 40.62
C GLN A 514 7.56 -7.01 39.51
N VAL A 515 6.45 -7.65 39.15
CA VAL A 515 5.48 -7.07 38.21
C VAL A 515 4.60 -6.10 38.99
N MET A 516 4.64 -4.81 38.61
CA MET A 516 3.83 -3.76 39.23
C MET A 516 2.42 -3.72 38.63
N GLY A 517 2.30 -4.03 37.34
CA GLY A 517 1.05 -4.15 36.63
C GLY A 517 1.26 -4.28 35.13
N CYS A 518 0.32 -4.93 34.46
CA CYS A 518 0.31 -5.14 33.03
C CYS A 518 -1.01 -4.67 32.43
N ASN A 519 -0.94 -4.09 31.24
CA ASN A 519 -2.08 -3.81 30.38
C ASN A 519 -1.96 -4.68 29.13
N TYR A 520 -3.07 -5.27 28.70
CA TYR A 520 -3.11 -6.07 27.48
C TYR A 520 -4.28 -5.63 26.59
N LYS A 521 -4.02 -5.60 25.29
CA LYS A 521 -5.01 -5.28 24.26
C LYS A 521 -5.09 -6.45 23.29
N CYS A 522 -6.30 -6.95 23.09
CA CYS A 522 -6.65 -7.86 22.01
C CYS A 522 -7.39 -7.06 20.94
N ARG A 523 -6.93 -7.11 19.70
CA ARG A 523 -7.62 -6.53 18.56
C ARG A 523 -7.99 -7.62 17.57
N LYS A 524 -9.18 -7.52 17.00
CA LYS A 524 -9.67 -8.42 15.95
C LYS A 524 -9.84 -7.66 14.67
N ALA A 525 -9.58 -8.32 13.54
CA ALA A 525 -9.94 -7.77 12.24
C ALA A 525 -11.42 -7.39 12.25
N ASN A 526 -11.69 -6.14 11.90
CA ASN A 526 -13.03 -5.70 11.56
C ASN A 526 -13.48 -6.56 10.35
N PRO A 527 -14.71 -7.09 10.30
CA PRO A 527 -15.16 -7.93 9.18
C PRO A 527 -14.87 -7.33 7.79
N ASP A 528 -14.93 -6.01 7.67
CA ASP A 528 -14.63 -5.28 6.43
C ASP A 528 -13.17 -5.35 5.97
N VAL A 529 -12.23 -5.71 6.85
CA VAL A 529 -10.82 -5.85 6.48
C VAL A 529 -10.61 -7.06 5.56
N ALA A 530 -11.47 -8.07 5.64
CA ALA A 530 -11.43 -9.24 4.77
C ALA A 530 -12.00 -8.96 3.36
N VAL A 531 -12.71 -7.84 3.20
CA VAL A 531 -13.28 -7.39 1.92
C VAL A 531 -12.14 -6.81 1.05
N PRO A 532 -12.23 -6.82 -0.31
CA PRO A 532 -11.12 -6.46 -1.19
C PRO A 532 -10.43 -5.13 -0.84
N ALA A 533 -9.16 -5.01 -1.22
CA ALA A 533 -8.24 -3.91 -0.88
C ALA A 533 -8.70 -2.47 -1.24
N SER A 534 -9.90 -2.30 -1.81
CA SER A 534 -10.51 -1.02 -2.16
C SER A 534 -11.36 -0.39 -1.05
N VAL A 535 -11.57 -1.05 0.09
CA VAL A 535 -12.34 -0.46 1.20
C VAL A 535 -11.61 0.75 1.80
N ARG A 536 -12.31 1.89 1.86
CA ARG A 536 -11.81 3.11 2.49
C ARG A 536 -12.15 3.07 3.98
N PHE A 537 -11.14 2.89 4.82
CA PHE A 537 -11.23 3.09 6.26
C PHE A 537 -10.96 4.54 6.61
N LEU A 538 -11.91 5.17 7.29
CA LEU A 538 -11.77 6.54 7.76
C LEU A 538 -11.00 6.57 9.09
N GLU A 539 -9.83 7.21 9.09
CA GLU A 539 -8.95 7.25 10.27
C GLU A 539 -9.26 8.47 11.15
N THR A 540 -9.82 8.23 12.33
CA THR A 540 -10.23 9.27 13.30
C THR A 540 -9.65 9.04 14.70
N GLU A 541 -9.59 10.11 15.48
CA GLU A 541 -9.24 10.08 16.90
C GLU A 541 -10.22 10.87 17.77
N PRO A 542 -10.30 10.61 19.09
CA PRO A 542 -11.12 11.43 19.98
C PRO A 542 -10.72 12.90 19.92
N ALA A 543 -11.70 13.80 19.83
CA ALA A 543 -11.41 15.22 19.73
C ALA A 543 -10.99 15.85 21.09
N GLY A 544 -11.27 15.17 22.21
CA GLY A 544 -10.91 15.65 23.54
C GLY A 544 -11.74 16.84 24.02
N ASP A 545 -11.43 17.31 25.23
CA ASP A 545 -12.23 18.32 25.93
C ASP A 545 -12.12 19.69 25.22
N GLY A 546 -13.28 20.30 24.93
CA GLY A 546 -13.37 21.63 24.32
C GLY A 546 -13.59 21.64 22.80
N SER A 547 -13.46 20.49 22.12
CA SER A 547 -13.89 20.39 20.72
C SER A 547 -15.41 20.33 20.62
N PRO A 548 -16.02 21.01 19.64
CA PRO A 548 -17.45 20.85 19.36
C PRO A 548 -17.77 19.51 18.68
N LEU A 549 -16.77 18.67 18.40
CA LEU A 549 -16.92 17.36 17.78
C LEU A 549 -16.56 16.24 18.78
N LYS A 550 -17.09 15.03 18.55
CA LYS A 550 -16.75 13.82 19.31
C LYS A 550 -15.44 13.22 18.80
N LEU A 551 -15.32 13.14 17.48
CA LEU A 551 -14.19 12.59 16.75
C LEU A 551 -13.58 13.68 15.85
N ARG A 552 -12.28 13.59 15.63
CA ARG A 552 -11.54 14.40 14.67
C ARG A 552 -10.81 13.52 13.68
N LEU A 553 -10.42 14.09 12.55
CA LEU A 553 -9.58 13.40 11.58
C LEU A 553 -8.21 13.12 12.21
N SER A 554 -7.67 11.95 11.93
CA SER A 554 -6.26 11.68 12.19
C SER A 554 -5.38 12.62 11.36
N ARG A 555 -4.13 12.80 11.78
CA ARG A 555 -3.15 13.60 11.03
C ARG A 555 -2.97 13.05 9.60
N ARG A 556 -3.01 11.72 9.47
CA ARG A 556 -2.91 11.01 8.19
C ARG A 556 -4.11 11.26 7.30
N GLU A 557 -5.34 11.11 7.80
CA GLU A 557 -6.54 11.41 7.02
C GLU A 557 -6.56 12.90 6.59
N LEU A 558 -6.21 13.83 7.49
CA LEU A 558 -6.10 15.25 7.17
C LEU A 558 -5.07 15.53 6.06
N SER A 559 -3.95 14.79 6.05
CA SER A 559 -2.92 14.93 5.02
C SER A 559 -3.42 14.56 3.62
N THR A 560 -4.37 13.62 3.50
CA THR A 560 -4.98 13.25 2.22
C THR A 560 -5.82 14.39 1.62
N LEU A 561 -6.29 15.30 2.46
CA LEU A 561 -7.06 16.47 2.08
C LEU A 561 -6.18 17.68 1.78
N GLN A 562 -4.88 17.61 2.12
CA GLN A 562 -3.96 18.73 2.01
C GLN A 562 -3.65 19.08 0.55
N LEU A 563 -3.67 20.37 0.25
CA LEU A 563 -3.23 20.94 -1.01
C LEU A 563 -1.88 21.66 -0.82
N PRO A 564 -1.07 21.80 -1.88
CA PRO A 564 0.08 22.67 -1.85
C PRO A 564 -0.31 24.10 -1.43
N LEU A 565 0.45 24.71 -0.51
CA LEU A 565 0.17 26.08 -0.04
C LEU A 565 0.16 27.10 -1.19
N ALA A 566 0.95 26.86 -2.24
CA ALA A 566 0.95 27.69 -3.45
C ALA A 566 -0.43 27.75 -4.12
N THR A 567 -1.19 26.65 -4.10
CA THR A 567 -2.56 26.60 -4.63
C THR A 567 -3.46 27.58 -3.89
N CYS A 568 -3.36 27.65 -2.56
CA CYS A 568 -4.14 28.61 -1.77
C CYS A 568 -3.71 30.07 -2.01
N LYS A 569 -2.40 30.33 -2.19
CA LYS A 569 -1.86 31.67 -2.47
C LYS A 569 -2.30 32.24 -3.82
N ASN A 570 -2.53 31.36 -4.80
CA ASN A 570 -2.89 31.75 -6.16
C ASN A 570 -4.36 32.16 -6.31
N TYR A 571 -5.22 31.86 -5.34
CA TYR A 571 -6.59 32.37 -5.38
C TYR A 571 -6.57 33.89 -5.13
N GLY A 572 -7.22 34.62 -6.03
CA GLY A 572 -7.27 36.08 -5.97
C GLY A 572 -7.80 36.61 -4.63
N ARG A 573 -7.60 37.91 -4.37
CA ARG A 573 -7.98 38.57 -3.09
C ARG A 573 -9.50 38.60 -2.81
N GLY A 574 -10.35 37.98 -3.63
CA GLY A 574 -11.82 37.99 -3.50
C GLY A 574 -12.43 36.60 -3.33
N GLY A 575 -13.64 36.53 -2.77
CA GLY A 575 -14.44 35.29 -2.67
C GLY A 575 -14.18 34.43 -1.42
N TRP A 576 -13.23 34.81 -0.57
CA TRP A 576 -12.96 34.12 0.69
C TRP A 576 -13.97 34.50 1.76
N SER A 577 -14.55 33.51 2.44
CA SER A 577 -15.46 33.69 3.57
C SER A 577 -14.86 33.13 4.85
N LYS A 578 -15.03 33.80 5.99
CA LYS A 578 -14.54 33.30 7.28
C LYS A 578 -15.32 32.02 7.68
N VAL A 579 -14.60 31.03 8.21
CA VAL A 579 -15.18 29.78 8.72
C VAL A 579 -15.51 29.98 10.19
N GLU A 580 -16.78 29.80 10.55
CA GLU A 580 -17.20 29.69 11.95
C GLU A 580 -16.60 28.43 12.57
N GLU A 581 -16.49 28.35 13.88
CA GLU A 581 -15.97 27.14 14.54
C GLU A 581 -16.92 25.95 14.44
N ILE A 582 -18.23 26.23 14.53
CA ILE A 582 -19.32 25.34 14.18
C ILE A 582 -20.57 26.19 14.00
N GLY A 583 -21.48 25.79 13.11
CA GLY A 583 -22.70 26.55 12.85
C GLY A 583 -23.13 26.52 11.38
N ARG A 584 -23.10 27.69 10.73
CA ARG A 584 -23.53 27.81 9.34
C ARG A 584 -22.51 27.15 8.42
N TYR A 585 -22.96 26.17 7.64
CA TYR A 585 -22.11 25.53 6.65
C TYR A 585 -21.76 26.53 5.55
N PRO A 586 -20.49 26.87 5.37
CA PRO A 586 -20.09 27.66 4.21
C PRO A 586 -20.40 26.89 2.94
N CYS A 587 -20.49 27.63 1.83
CA CYS A 587 -20.84 27.07 0.53
C CYS A 587 -22.19 26.34 0.50
N LYS A 588 -23.06 26.58 1.51
CA LYS A 588 -24.35 25.88 1.68
C LYS A 588 -24.18 24.35 1.67
N GLY A 589 -23.14 23.85 2.33
CA GLY A 589 -22.80 22.42 2.38
C GLY A 589 -22.03 21.89 1.17
N GLY A 590 -21.71 22.72 0.17
CA GLY A 590 -20.91 22.34 -1.00
C GLY A 590 -19.41 22.19 -0.73
N SER A 591 -18.66 21.85 -1.77
CA SER A 591 -17.19 21.72 -1.70
C SER A 591 -16.44 23.03 -1.88
N GLY A 592 -15.20 23.05 -1.43
CA GLY A 592 -14.29 24.17 -1.63
C GLY A 592 -12.86 23.88 -1.19
N VAL A 593 -12.12 24.97 -1.02
CA VAL A 593 -10.80 24.98 -0.38
C VAL A 593 -10.86 25.79 0.90
N MET A 594 -10.32 25.24 1.97
CA MET A 594 -10.09 25.93 3.23
C MET A 594 -8.62 26.33 3.35
N MET A 595 -8.37 27.57 3.74
CA MET A 595 -7.05 28.10 4.06
C MET A 595 -7.05 28.61 5.49
N CYS A 596 -6.18 28.07 6.33
CA CYS A 596 -5.94 28.59 7.67
C CYS A 596 -4.66 29.42 7.66
N LYS A 597 -4.69 30.58 8.33
CA LYS A 597 -3.64 31.60 8.22
C LYS A 597 -3.25 32.20 9.57
N LYS A 598 -2.01 32.66 9.65
CA LYS A 598 -1.49 33.44 10.77
C LYS A 598 -1.58 34.93 10.46
N GLY A 599 -1.98 35.73 11.43
CA GLY A 599 -2.20 37.18 11.35
C GLY A 599 -3.68 37.55 11.39
N SER A 600 -4.04 38.43 12.32
CA SER A 600 -5.39 38.99 12.45
C SER A 600 -5.82 39.70 11.16
N LEU A 601 -7.08 39.50 10.76
CA LEU A 601 -7.76 40.31 9.75
C LEU A 601 -7.76 41.82 10.12
N GLU A 602 -7.58 42.14 11.40
CA GLU A 602 -7.45 43.49 11.93
C GLU A 602 -6.03 44.02 11.74
N CYS A 603 -5.63 44.20 10.48
CA CYS A 603 -4.70 45.28 10.22
C CYS A 603 -5.46 46.57 10.52
N SER A 604 -5.29 47.10 11.74
CA SER A 604 -6.04 48.26 12.20
C SER A 604 -6.01 49.36 11.15
N SER A 605 -7.11 50.07 10.97
CA SER A 605 -7.23 51.14 9.96
C SER A 605 -6.09 52.16 10.05
N MET A 606 -5.51 52.34 11.24
CA MET A 606 -4.37 53.21 11.49
C MET A 606 -3.05 52.64 10.93
N ARG A 607 -2.83 51.31 10.93
CA ARG A 607 -1.66 50.69 10.27
C ARG A 607 -1.76 50.72 8.75
N ARG A 608 -2.97 50.68 8.15
CA ARG A 608 -3.15 50.89 6.70
C ARG A 608 -2.65 52.25 6.22
N PHE A 609 -2.70 53.27 7.07
CA PHE A 609 -2.26 54.62 6.72
C PHE A 609 -0.74 54.81 6.76
N PHE A 610 -0.01 54.05 7.58
CA PHE A 610 1.42 54.28 7.82
C PHE A 610 2.34 53.09 7.48
N GLY A 611 1.82 51.95 7.01
CA GLY A 611 2.66 50.81 6.61
C GLY A 611 1.94 49.72 5.82
N THR A 612 2.73 48.95 5.07
CA THR A 612 2.26 47.72 4.43
C THR A 612 1.94 46.69 5.51
N CYS A 613 0.68 46.29 5.63
CA CYS A 613 0.31 45.14 6.45
C CYS A 613 1.13 43.93 5.97
N PRO A 614 1.80 43.18 6.86
CA PRO A 614 2.48 41.97 6.44
C PRO A 614 1.46 41.06 5.75
N ASP A 615 1.82 40.58 4.57
CA ASP A 615 0.95 39.69 3.80
C ASP A 615 0.56 38.49 4.65
N TYR A 616 -0.72 38.12 4.61
CA TYR A 616 -1.23 36.95 5.33
C TYR A 616 -0.37 35.74 5.01
N GLN A 617 0.13 35.06 6.05
CA GLN A 617 0.93 33.87 5.87
C GLN A 617 0.01 32.64 5.97
N PRO A 618 -0.30 31.96 4.84
CA PRO A 618 -1.06 30.72 4.90
C PRO A 618 -0.25 29.66 5.65
N VAL A 619 -0.90 29.03 6.60
CA VAL A 619 -0.36 27.94 7.43
C VAL A 619 -0.74 26.60 6.83
N SER A 620 -1.98 26.47 6.37
CA SER A 620 -2.49 25.22 5.80
C SER A 620 -3.52 25.46 4.69
N CYS A 621 -3.70 24.47 3.82
CA CYS A 621 -4.58 24.51 2.66
C CYS A 621 -5.20 23.13 2.46
N HIS A 622 -6.53 23.00 2.53
CA HIS A 622 -7.22 21.70 2.52
C HIS A 622 -8.48 21.72 1.66
N ARG A 623 -8.81 20.59 1.05
CA ARG A 623 -10.13 20.37 0.42
C ARG A 623 -11.16 20.03 1.49
N PHE A 624 -12.40 20.45 1.25
CA PHE A 624 -13.56 20.04 2.03
C PHE A 624 -14.78 19.88 1.12
N GLY A 625 -15.83 19.27 1.64
CA GLY A 625 -17.13 19.15 0.99
C GLY A 625 -17.62 17.72 0.82
N PRO A 626 -18.75 17.53 0.11
CA PRO A 626 -19.47 16.26 0.04
C PRO A 626 -18.63 15.05 -0.35
N VAL A 627 -17.66 15.22 -1.24
CA VAL A 627 -16.84 14.11 -1.78
C VAL A 627 -15.59 13.85 -0.93
N TRP A 628 -15.26 14.77 -0.03
CA TRP A 628 -14.01 14.78 0.72
C TRP A 628 -14.25 14.55 2.20
N MET A 629 -14.64 15.61 2.91
CA MET A 629 -14.86 15.61 4.35
C MET A 629 -15.64 16.86 4.77
N ASP A 630 -16.38 16.75 5.87
CA ASP A 630 -17.08 17.87 6.50
C ASP A 630 -16.09 18.97 6.90
N ILE A 631 -16.42 20.23 6.58
CA ILE A 631 -15.51 21.35 6.79
C ILE A 631 -15.12 21.55 8.26
N PHE A 632 -16.04 21.39 9.21
CA PHE A 632 -15.74 21.60 10.61
C PHE A 632 -14.86 20.46 11.15
N ALA A 633 -15.00 19.24 10.61
CA ALA A 633 -14.07 18.14 10.90
C ALA A 633 -12.65 18.43 10.37
N VAL A 634 -12.52 19.02 9.17
CA VAL A 634 -11.22 19.48 8.66
C VAL A 634 -10.66 20.61 9.54
N GLN A 635 -11.49 21.59 9.92
CA GLN A 635 -11.06 22.71 10.74
C GLN A 635 -10.59 22.26 12.13
N ASP A 636 -11.33 21.36 12.81
CA ASP A 636 -10.94 20.82 14.12
C ASP A 636 -9.60 20.08 14.04
N ALA A 637 -9.41 19.24 13.01
CA ALA A 637 -8.14 18.56 12.80
C ALA A 637 -7.00 19.54 12.54
N VAL A 638 -7.23 20.59 11.74
CA VAL A 638 -6.22 21.65 11.53
C VAL A 638 -5.92 22.38 12.85
N LYS A 639 -6.92 22.72 13.68
CA LYS A 639 -6.72 23.30 15.04
C LYS A 639 -5.80 22.43 15.89
N ARG A 640 -5.94 21.11 15.80
CA ARG A 640 -5.14 20.17 16.58
C ARG A 640 -3.69 20.08 16.12
N TYR A 641 -3.44 20.05 14.81
CA TYR A 641 -2.12 19.71 14.25
C TYR A 641 -1.35 20.90 13.64
N ALA A 642 -2.02 22.01 13.36
CA ALA A 642 -1.39 23.23 12.86
C ALA A 642 -1.08 24.19 14.00
N ASP A 643 0.20 24.48 14.21
CA ASP A 643 0.59 25.45 15.21
C ASP A 643 0.27 26.88 14.76
N ASN A 644 -0.29 27.69 15.68
CA ASN A 644 -0.32 29.14 15.60
C ASN A 644 -1.01 29.74 14.35
N PHE A 645 -2.26 29.36 14.08
CA PHE A 645 -3.12 30.12 13.16
C PHE A 645 -4.23 30.84 13.94
N ASP A 646 -4.71 31.95 13.37
CA ASP A 646 -5.71 32.80 14.03
C ASP A 646 -7.10 32.48 13.50
N ASP A 647 -7.23 32.31 12.18
CA ASP A 647 -8.51 32.13 11.50
C ASP A 647 -8.37 31.18 10.29
N CYS A 648 -9.48 30.55 9.92
CA CYS A 648 -9.64 29.84 8.66
C CYS A 648 -10.65 30.56 7.77
N VAL A 649 -10.37 30.57 6.46
CA VAL A 649 -11.24 31.11 5.42
C VAL A 649 -11.47 30.06 4.35
N VAL A 650 -12.58 30.15 3.62
CA VAL A 650 -12.92 29.21 2.54
C VAL A 650 -13.28 29.91 1.24
N LEU A 651 -12.94 29.24 0.16
CA LEU A 651 -13.36 29.55 -1.19
C LEU A 651 -14.26 28.40 -1.70
N CYS A 652 -15.48 28.74 -2.07
CA CYS A 652 -16.48 27.77 -2.53
C CYS A 652 -16.29 27.43 -4.01
N TYR A 653 -16.39 26.15 -4.35
CA TYR A 653 -16.44 25.71 -5.73
C TYR A 653 -17.85 25.91 -6.32
N GLU A 654 -17.91 26.11 -7.62
CA GLU A 654 -19.15 26.08 -8.37
C GLU A 654 -19.76 24.68 -8.36
N LYS A 655 -21.09 24.59 -8.38
CA LYS A 655 -21.83 23.31 -8.38
C LYS A 655 -21.36 22.34 -9.47
N LYS A 656 -21.05 22.86 -10.67
CA LYS A 656 -20.54 22.06 -11.80
C LYS A 656 -19.18 21.41 -11.48
N ALA A 657 -18.29 22.15 -10.80
CA ALA A 657 -16.99 21.61 -10.38
C ALA A 657 -17.14 20.54 -9.29
N VAL A 658 -18.09 20.71 -8.36
CA VAL A 658 -18.41 19.69 -7.34
C VAL A 658 -18.92 18.41 -8.00
N ALA A 659 -19.88 18.52 -8.93
CA ALA A 659 -20.40 17.38 -9.67
C ALA A 659 -19.29 16.66 -10.46
N GLY A 660 -18.40 17.40 -11.13
CA GLY A 660 -17.25 16.83 -11.84
C GLY A 660 -16.27 16.09 -10.92
N GLN A 661 -16.06 16.57 -9.69
CA GLN A 661 -15.23 15.87 -8.69
C GLN A 661 -15.89 14.59 -8.19
N LEU A 662 -17.20 14.62 -7.92
CA LEU A 662 -17.98 13.46 -7.51
C LEU A 662 -17.94 12.38 -8.58
N TRP A 663 -18.17 12.75 -9.85
CA TRP A 663 -18.06 11.84 -10.99
C TRP A 663 -16.67 11.24 -11.16
N ARG A 664 -15.60 12.03 -10.98
CA ARG A 664 -14.24 11.51 -11.03
C ARG A 664 -14.00 10.46 -9.94
N LYS A 665 -14.43 10.74 -8.71
CA LYS A 665 -14.30 9.78 -7.60
C LYS A 665 -15.14 8.53 -7.81
N ALA A 666 -16.35 8.67 -8.34
CA ALA A 666 -17.16 7.54 -8.76
C ALA A 666 -16.46 6.71 -9.83
N LYS A 667 -15.82 7.35 -10.81
CA LYS A 667 -15.04 6.66 -11.85
C LYS A 667 -13.92 5.83 -11.26
N ASP A 668 -13.14 6.43 -10.36
CA ASP A 668 -11.97 5.80 -9.78
C ASP A 668 -12.35 4.59 -8.90
N ASN A 669 -13.53 4.59 -8.29
CA ASN A 669 -13.95 3.57 -7.31
C ASN A 669 -14.95 2.54 -7.85
N LEU A 670 -15.75 2.89 -8.85
CA LEU A 670 -16.78 2.03 -9.46
C LEU A 670 -16.39 1.54 -10.86
N GLY A 671 -15.36 2.14 -11.47
CA GLY A 671 -15.07 2.04 -12.91
C GLY A 671 -14.60 0.69 -13.44
N ARG A 672 -14.49 -0.36 -12.62
CA ARG A 672 -14.22 -1.71 -13.11
C ARG A 672 -15.42 -2.33 -13.83
N ASP A 673 -16.64 -1.86 -13.54
CA ASP A 673 -17.82 -2.63 -13.96
C ASP A 673 -18.36 -2.30 -15.35
N ARG A 674 -18.20 -1.08 -15.92
CA ARG A 674 -18.83 -0.76 -17.24
C ARG A 674 -18.11 0.33 -18.06
N LYS A 675 -17.60 -0.02 -19.25
CA LYS A 675 -17.03 0.93 -20.24
C LYS A 675 -18.08 1.86 -20.88
N ASN A 676 -19.36 1.49 -20.91
CA ASN A 676 -20.44 2.27 -21.56
C ASN A 676 -21.11 3.32 -20.65
N MET A 677 -20.60 3.48 -19.43
CA MET A 677 -21.29 4.19 -18.35
C MET A 677 -21.25 5.73 -18.46
N TRP A 678 -20.40 6.28 -19.33
CA TRP A 678 -20.02 7.70 -19.32
C TRP A 678 -20.62 8.52 -20.46
N ALA A 679 -21.47 7.91 -21.31
CA ALA A 679 -22.11 8.59 -22.43
C ALA A 679 -23.27 9.50 -21.99
N ASP A 680 -23.92 9.23 -20.86
CA ASP A 680 -25.07 10.00 -20.35
C ASP A 680 -24.64 11.17 -19.45
N SER A 681 -23.80 12.06 -19.99
CA SER A 681 -23.33 13.27 -19.28
C SER A 681 -24.46 14.26 -18.88
N ALA A 682 -25.69 14.02 -19.32
CA ALA A 682 -26.86 14.85 -19.04
C ALA A 682 -27.51 14.58 -17.66
N LEU A 683 -27.32 13.40 -17.05
CA LEU A 683 -27.93 13.07 -15.76
C LEU A 683 -27.07 13.55 -14.59
N SER A 684 -27.73 14.03 -13.52
CA SER A 684 -27.02 14.28 -12.27
C SER A 684 -26.56 12.95 -11.67
N PHE A 685 -25.45 12.95 -10.91
CA PHE A 685 -24.95 11.73 -10.27
C PHE A 685 -25.99 11.07 -9.36
N ALA A 686 -26.80 11.88 -8.67
CA ALA A 686 -27.87 11.41 -7.78
C ALA A 686 -29.01 10.71 -8.55
N ASP A 687 -29.29 11.11 -9.80
CA ASP A 687 -30.29 10.45 -10.65
C ASP A 687 -29.71 9.22 -11.36
N TRP A 688 -28.40 9.25 -11.63
CA TRP A 688 -27.68 8.16 -12.26
C TRP A 688 -27.48 6.98 -11.31
N LEU A 689 -27.03 7.24 -10.08
CA LEU A 689 -26.60 6.21 -9.13
C LEU A 689 -27.67 5.14 -8.85
N PRO A 690 -28.95 5.48 -8.54
CA PRO A 690 -29.98 4.48 -8.26
C PRO A 690 -30.30 3.56 -9.45
N LYS A 691 -29.98 3.96 -10.69
CA LYS A 691 -30.22 3.13 -11.89
C LYS A 691 -29.25 1.96 -12.00
N TYR A 692 -28.06 2.09 -11.42
CA TYR A 692 -26.98 1.10 -11.53
C TYR A 692 -26.66 0.44 -10.20
N TYR A 693 -26.83 1.17 -9.11
CA TYR A 693 -26.62 0.70 -7.74
C TYR A 693 -27.87 1.05 -6.93
N SER A 694 -28.82 0.13 -6.87
CA SER A 694 -30.03 0.27 -6.06
C SER A 694 -29.67 0.53 -4.60
N ALA A 695 -30.45 1.40 -3.94
CA ALA A 695 -30.32 1.60 -2.51
C ALA A 695 -30.83 0.35 -1.78
N GLU A 696 -30.02 -0.21 -0.89
CA GLU A 696 -30.40 -1.40 -0.11
C GLU A 696 -31.27 -0.98 1.09
N PRO A 697 -32.54 -1.41 1.18
CA PRO A 697 -33.43 -0.97 2.25
C PRO A 697 -32.95 -1.33 3.65
N GLY A 698 -32.33 -2.51 3.84
CA GLY A 698 -31.82 -2.95 5.15
C GLY A 698 -30.62 -2.15 5.66
N CYS A 699 -29.94 -1.43 4.76
CA CYS A 699 -28.75 -0.63 5.05
C CYS A 699 -28.98 0.87 4.89
N SER A 700 -30.18 1.25 4.46
CA SER A 700 -30.58 2.64 4.27
C SER A 700 -31.55 3.04 5.37
N SER A 701 -31.47 4.29 5.82
CA SER A 701 -32.31 4.79 6.90
C SER A 701 -32.70 6.23 6.64
N THR A 702 -33.88 6.63 7.11
CA THR A 702 -34.29 8.02 7.18
C THR A 702 -34.72 8.29 8.61
N CYS A 703 -34.13 9.31 9.22
CA CYS A 703 -34.60 9.86 10.48
C CYS A 703 -35.21 11.23 10.20
N GLU A 704 -36.39 11.46 10.77
CA GLU A 704 -37.12 12.72 10.67
C GLU A 704 -37.50 13.14 12.08
N GLU A 705 -37.29 14.42 12.39
CA GLU A 705 -37.76 15.02 13.62
C GLU A 705 -39.29 15.09 13.54
N ILE A 706 -39.97 14.16 14.22
CA ILE A 706 -41.42 14.13 14.29
C ILE A 706 -41.87 15.30 15.17
N TYR A 707 -42.31 16.38 14.52
CA TYR A 707 -42.96 17.47 15.22
C TYR A 707 -44.37 17.03 15.60
N ASP A 708 -44.54 16.53 16.83
CA ASP A 708 -45.86 16.27 17.39
C ASP A 708 -46.56 17.61 17.64
N SER A 709 -47.27 18.08 16.61
CA SER A 709 -48.06 19.31 16.66
C SER A 709 -49.12 19.32 17.78
N THR A 710 -49.41 18.18 18.41
CA THR A 710 -50.42 18.05 19.47
C THR A 710 -49.84 18.14 20.89
N ARG A 711 -48.53 17.98 21.06
CA ARG A 711 -47.87 18.11 22.37
C ARG A 711 -47.16 19.45 22.50
N SER A 712 -47.31 20.04 23.68
CA SER A 712 -46.76 21.36 24.04
C SER A 712 -45.32 21.53 23.52
N PRO A 713 -44.95 22.71 22.95
CA PRO A 713 -43.67 22.97 22.28
C PRO A 713 -42.40 22.84 23.16
N LEU A 714 -42.53 22.34 24.39
CA LEU A 714 -41.44 22.13 25.33
C LEU A 714 -40.76 20.76 25.24
N TYR A 715 -41.34 19.75 24.57
CA TYR A 715 -40.74 18.42 24.49
C TYR A 715 -40.58 17.95 23.05
N ILE A 716 -39.41 18.23 22.46
CA ILE A 716 -38.97 17.62 21.20
C ILE A 716 -38.40 16.24 21.56
N TYR A 717 -39.17 15.18 21.30
CA TYR A 717 -38.66 13.82 21.39
C TYR A 717 -37.81 13.53 20.14
N ARG A 718 -36.54 13.14 20.35
CA ARG A 718 -35.64 12.76 19.26
C ARG A 718 -35.33 11.29 19.35
N GLU A 719 -35.74 10.57 18.31
CA GLU A 719 -35.17 9.26 18.07
C GLU A 719 -33.78 9.47 17.46
N PRO A 720 -32.72 8.90 18.06
CA PRO A 720 -31.39 9.02 17.49
C PRO A 720 -31.37 8.41 16.08
N CYS A 721 -30.76 9.10 15.11
CA CYS A 721 -30.55 8.55 13.78
C CYS A 721 -29.75 7.24 13.84
N ASN A 722 -30.45 6.10 13.78
CA ASN A 722 -29.83 4.77 13.77
C ASN A 722 -29.42 4.41 12.34
N VAL A 723 -28.23 4.88 11.95
CA VAL A 723 -27.65 4.58 10.65
C VAL A 723 -26.98 3.22 10.67
N GLY A 724 -27.43 2.31 9.80
CA GLY A 724 -26.88 0.95 9.71
C GLY A 724 -25.37 0.95 9.44
N ASN A 725 -24.65 0.00 10.02
CA ASN A 725 -23.20 -0.14 9.83
C ASN A 725 -22.84 -1.02 8.62
N CYS A 726 -23.47 -0.77 7.46
CA CYS A 726 -23.21 -1.53 6.25
C CYS A 726 -22.03 -0.95 5.47
N LEU A 727 -21.27 -1.83 4.81
CA LEU A 727 -20.25 -1.47 3.84
C LEU A 727 -20.89 -1.30 2.46
N CYS A 728 -20.72 -0.13 1.85
CA CYS A 728 -21.40 0.24 0.61
C CYS A 728 -20.39 0.59 -0.49
N HIS A 729 -20.68 0.21 -1.73
CA HIS A 729 -19.96 0.75 -2.89
C HIS A 729 -20.09 2.27 -2.96
N VAL A 730 -21.29 2.80 -2.72
CA VAL A 730 -21.51 4.23 -2.47
C VAL A 730 -22.39 4.41 -1.23
N ALA A 731 -21.81 4.94 -0.17
CA ALA A 731 -22.54 5.43 0.99
C ALA A 731 -22.84 6.91 0.82
N HIS A 732 -24.11 7.30 0.89
CA HIS A 732 -24.52 8.69 0.74
C HIS A 732 -25.38 9.11 1.94
N VAL A 733 -25.03 10.24 2.54
CA VAL A 733 -25.77 10.80 3.66
C VAL A 733 -26.13 12.23 3.31
N LYS A 734 -27.41 12.59 3.42
CA LYS A 734 -27.92 13.94 3.22
C LYS A 734 -28.81 14.35 4.38
N CYS A 735 -28.42 15.42 5.05
CA CYS A 735 -29.08 15.94 6.24
C CYS A 735 -29.53 17.38 6.04
N ARG A 736 -30.77 17.67 6.40
CA ARG A 736 -31.28 19.03 6.50
C ARG A 736 -31.15 19.50 7.94
N THR A 737 -30.35 20.52 8.16
CA THR A 737 -30.17 21.12 9.48
C THR A 737 -30.80 22.52 9.56
N MET A 738 -31.12 22.95 10.77
CA MET A 738 -31.68 24.26 11.07
C MET A 738 -30.89 24.90 12.22
N LEU A 739 -30.53 26.17 12.05
CA LEU A 739 -29.89 26.96 13.10
C LEU A 739 -30.96 27.67 13.93
N LYS A 740 -30.97 27.46 15.25
CA LYS A 740 -31.96 28.02 16.17
C LYS A 740 -32.10 29.54 16.04
N LYS A 741 -30.96 30.24 15.94
CA LYS A 741 -30.90 31.70 15.95
C LYS A 741 -31.45 32.34 14.69
N THR A 742 -31.18 31.78 13.52
CA THR A 742 -31.58 32.38 12.24
C THR A 742 -32.81 31.73 11.63
N ARG A 743 -33.17 30.51 12.06
CA ARG A 743 -34.14 29.62 11.41
C ARG A 743 -33.77 29.26 9.97
N ASP A 744 -32.54 29.56 9.55
CA ASP A 744 -32.04 29.17 8.25
C ASP A 744 -31.93 27.64 8.19
N GLN A 745 -32.43 27.08 7.11
CA GLN A 745 -32.24 25.68 6.78
C GLN A 745 -31.06 25.54 5.83
N GLN A 746 -30.27 24.50 6.04
CA GLN A 746 -29.15 24.15 5.17
C GLN A 746 -29.10 22.64 4.99
N ASP A 747 -28.87 22.23 3.75
CA ASP A 747 -28.60 20.83 3.43
C ASP A 747 -27.10 20.60 3.52
N VAL A 748 -26.71 19.51 4.17
CA VAL A 748 -25.33 19.03 4.28
C VAL A 748 -25.33 17.60 3.78
N GLU A 749 -24.40 17.27 2.90
CA GLU A 749 -24.29 15.92 2.34
C GLU A 749 -22.84 15.44 2.34
N LEU A 750 -22.66 14.13 2.45
CA LEU A 750 -21.39 13.43 2.33
C LEU A 750 -21.56 12.15 1.52
N TRP A 751 -20.52 11.84 0.75
CA TRP A 751 -20.39 10.67 -0.11
C TRP A 751 -19.14 9.89 0.28
N GLY A 752 -19.29 8.61 0.55
CA GLY A 752 -18.20 7.65 0.71
C GLY A 752 -18.25 6.61 -0.40
N PHE A 753 -17.08 6.29 -0.97
CA PHE A 753 -16.93 5.23 -1.96
C PHE A 753 -16.23 4.04 -1.32
N ASN A 754 -16.78 2.84 -1.48
CA ASN A 754 -16.34 1.61 -0.81
C ASN A 754 -16.13 1.84 0.70
N ALA A 755 -17.15 2.41 1.36
CA ALA A 755 -17.06 2.92 2.72
C ALA A 755 -18.26 2.50 3.56
N ARG A 756 -18.07 2.41 4.88
CA ARG A 756 -19.17 2.17 5.81
C ARG A 756 -20.09 3.38 5.88
N MET A 757 -21.39 3.13 5.91
CA MET A 757 -22.37 4.20 6.09
C MET A 757 -22.17 4.96 7.41
N GLN A 758 -21.82 4.24 8.48
CA GLN A 758 -21.54 4.85 9.79
C GLN A 758 -20.32 5.79 9.76
N ASP A 759 -19.29 5.47 8.97
CA ASP A 759 -18.11 6.33 8.81
C ASP A 759 -18.47 7.62 8.07
N VAL A 760 -19.30 7.52 7.02
CA VAL A 760 -19.77 8.68 6.25
C VAL A 760 -20.68 9.57 7.10
N PHE A 761 -21.66 8.98 7.80
CA PHE A 761 -22.55 9.71 8.70
C PHE A 761 -21.77 10.33 9.86
N GLY A 762 -20.87 9.55 10.48
CA GLY A 762 -20.05 9.93 11.62
C GLY A 762 -19.07 11.08 11.35
N MET A 763 -18.93 11.53 10.09
CA MET A 763 -18.15 12.70 9.73
C MET A 763 -18.95 13.99 9.62
N LEU A 764 -20.28 13.94 9.58
CA LEU A 764 -21.08 15.15 9.61
C LEU A 764 -20.97 15.83 10.97
N SER A 765 -20.60 17.11 10.96
CA SER A 765 -20.48 17.95 12.16
C SER A 765 -21.84 18.47 12.63
N ILE A 766 -22.83 17.59 12.67
CA ILE A 766 -24.21 17.85 13.08
C ILE A 766 -24.53 17.10 14.37
N PRO A 767 -25.58 17.49 15.12
CA PRO A 767 -26.06 16.71 16.25
C PRO A 767 -26.34 15.26 15.86
N GLU A 768 -26.21 14.34 16.82
CA GLU A 768 -26.40 12.88 16.67
C GLU A 768 -25.31 12.15 15.86
N ALA A 769 -24.74 12.80 14.85
CA ALA A 769 -23.54 12.36 14.16
C ALA A 769 -22.28 12.72 14.99
N ASN A 770 -21.36 13.52 14.44
CA ASN A 770 -20.10 13.86 15.09
C ASN A 770 -20.21 15.04 16.08
N GLY A 771 -21.30 15.79 16.09
CA GLY A 771 -21.47 16.95 16.97
C GLY A 771 -21.51 16.55 18.45
N ASN A 772 -20.67 17.17 19.27
CA ASN A 772 -20.63 16.94 20.70
C ASN A 772 -21.83 17.62 21.40
N ALA A 773 -22.80 16.82 21.86
CA ALA A 773 -24.04 17.31 22.45
C ALA A 773 -23.85 18.15 23.73
N THR A 774 -22.69 18.03 24.39
CA THR A 774 -22.38 18.85 25.58
C THR A 774 -21.96 20.27 25.21
N ASP A 775 -21.47 20.48 23.97
CA ASP A 775 -21.02 21.79 23.49
C ASP A 775 -22.22 22.74 23.29
N PRO A 776 -22.22 23.94 23.89
CA PRO A 776 -23.34 24.87 23.79
C PRO A 776 -23.62 25.33 22.35
N ARG A 777 -22.62 25.32 21.46
CA ARG A 777 -22.76 25.74 20.07
C ARG A 777 -23.49 24.68 19.23
N ILE A 778 -23.30 23.40 19.54
CA ILE A 778 -24.04 22.29 18.92
C ILE A 778 -25.53 22.32 19.31
N LYS A 779 -25.86 22.77 20.52
CA LYS A 779 -27.26 22.86 21.00
C LYS A 779 -28.13 23.84 20.20
N ASP A 780 -27.51 24.77 19.48
CA ASP A 780 -28.17 25.71 18.57
C ASP A 780 -28.38 25.14 17.16
N ILE A 781 -27.89 23.93 16.87
CA ILE A 781 -28.05 23.24 15.59
C ILE A 781 -29.05 22.11 15.78
N TYR A 782 -29.97 21.96 14.83
CA TYR A 782 -30.98 20.91 14.83
C TYR A 782 -30.96 20.15 13.51
N THR A 783 -31.06 18.83 13.59
CA THR A 783 -31.18 17.96 12.42
C THR A 783 -32.67 17.70 12.21
N LYS A 784 -33.25 18.25 11.13
CA LYS A 784 -34.67 18.08 10.80
C LYS A 784 -34.93 16.72 10.17
N THR A 785 -34.13 16.40 9.16
CA THR A 785 -34.20 15.13 8.45
C THR A 785 -32.78 14.70 8.09
N CYS A 786 -32.49 13.42 8.16
CA CYS A 786 -31.32 12.83 7.50
C CYS A 786 -31.74 11.60 6.75
N ASN A 787 -31.27 11.49 5.51
CA ASN A 787 -31.39 10.31 4.69
C ASN A 787 -29.99 9.73 4.47
N ALA A 788 -29.78 8.49 4.92
CA ALA A 788 -28.56 7.72 4.73
C ALA A 788 -28.88 6.54 3.80
N THR A 789 -28.34 6.56 2.58
CA THR A 789 -28.65 5.60 1.51
C THR A 789 -27.42 4.82 1.08
N CYS A 790 -27.46 3.49 1.29
CA CYS A 790 -26.38 2.58 0.93
C CYS A 790 -26.64 2.00 -0.46
N HIS A 791 -25.83 2.36 -1.44
CA HIS A 791 -25.95 1.89 -2.81
C HIS A 791 -24.93 0.78 -3.07
N GLY A 792 -25.43 -0.43 -3.35
CA GLY A 792 -24.62 -1.64 -3.56
C GLY A 792 -23.87 -2.08 -2.30
N VAL A 793 -24.49 -2.94 -1.48
CA VAL A 793 -23.82 -3.53 -0.30
C VAL A 793 -22.70 -4.45 -0.74
N MET A 794 -21.53 -4.31 -0.12
CA MET A 794 -20.40 -5.21 -0.31
C MET A 794 -20.51 -6.32 0.74
N ILE A 795 -20.71 -7.56 0.28
CA ILE A 795 -20.84 -8.77 1.11
C ILE A 795 -19.52 -9.52 1.18
#